data_AF-A0A345YFZ5-F1
#
_entry.id   AF-A0A345YFZ5-F1
#
_cell.length_a   1.000
_cell.length_b   1.000
_cell.length_c   1.000
_cell.angle_alpha   90.00
_cell.angle_beta   90.00
_cell.angle_gamma   90.00
#
_symmetry.space_group_name_H-M   'P 1'
#
loop_
_entity.id
_entity.type
_entity.pdbx_description
1 polymer ?
#
loop_
_entity_poly.entity_id
_entity_poly.type
_entity_poly.pdbx_seq_one_letter_code
_entity_poly.pdbx_strand_id
1 'polypeptide(L)'
;MINKRVIPVLLLRGSGLVKTRKFADPIYLGDAINTVSLFNQKMADEIIVLDIEASVQGRAPNFEMIERLASQCFMPLAYGGGISTVDQAARLFHLGVEKIVLNSSALDQGTLVQDISEIYGRQAVVVSIDVVNEAGLLKVRRPSDGAIMEMPPLIHAQSAQSAGAGEILVQDVLRDGTQQGYDIDLFKGISDGLNVPLIALGGAADADDLSRVMKRGGASAAAAGSLFVFAGRKRAVLISMPNWQDDEDDWAGAPSGKPEVTEVVDPPRPNRRMCTLTVLDDTDPAFETDAEGVALLARKGQAMLRENRLTGDAGRERIAHIAERAKAEGRGKDYDCIIGLSGGVDSTYVAMMVKELGLRPLALHLDNGWNSNTAVLNVKRIVDILDIDLHTYVINWEDMRDLQRAFFKASLPDVELITDHAIVASTFQEAAKHGIKTVIFGVNVTTESIMPEAWTYSKRDAAHIRAVHRKFGERKLTNFPLIDPWDFTYYERVKGIHYESLLSYIDFDKKRAVKELQEKLGYEPYPRKHGESRFTQFFQEYYLPEKFGFDKRKGHFSSLIVAGQMERDEALSELEKPLYPDLLRQQQDIEYVCRKLGFSAQEWSDIMNAPAASHDDYPGFYTRLKQLRSLRRSLPF
;
A
#
# COMPACT_ATOMS: atom_id res chain seq x y z
N MET A 1 33.76 3.42 -11.05
CA MET A 1 32.51 4.11 -11.44
C MET A 1 31.59 4.08 -10.24
N ILE A 2 30.92 5.18 -9.91
CA ILE A 2 29.80 5.15 -8.94
C ILE A 2 28.64 4.47 -9.64
N ASN A 3 28.00 3.50 -8.99
CA ASN A 3 26.78 2.88 -9.53
C ASN A 3 25.73 3.96 -9.77
N LYS A 4 24.99 3.83 -10.88
CA LYS A 4 23.83 4.69 -11.13
C LYS A 4 22.84 4.53 -9.98
N ARG A 5 22.10 5.60 -9.66
CA ARG A 5 21.10 5.63 -8.57
C ARG A 5 19.76 6.16 -9.08
N VAL A 6 18.67 5.62 -8.57
CA VAL A 6 17.32 6.16 -8.70
C VAL A 6 16.83 6.66 -7.36
N ILE A 7 16.44 7.94 -7.36
CA ILE A 7 16.26 8.69 -6.13
C ILE A 7 14.84 9.27 -6.07
N PRO A 8 13.95 8.76 -5.20
CA PRO A 8 12.67 9.40 -4.94
C PRO A 8 12.87 10.75 -4.25
N VAL A 9 12.18 11.77 -4.77
CA VAL A 9 12.17 13.13 -4.19
C VAL A 9 10.78 13.44 -3.64
N LEU A 10 10.71 13.61 -2.32
CA LEU A 10 9.48 13.83 -1.57
C LEU A 10 9.43 15.26 -1.05
N LEU A 11 8.32 15.95 -1.30
CA LEU A 11 8.15 17.32 -0.82
C LEU A 11 7.39 17.29 0.50
N LEU A 12 7.94 17.91 1.53
CA LEU A 12 7.36 17.99 2.85
C LEU A 12 6.63 19.32 3.03
N ARG A 13 5.38 19.24 3.51
CA ARG A 13 4.54 20.38 3.88
C ARG A 13 3.85 20.10 5.22
N GLY A 14 4.11 20.90 6.24
CA GLY A 14 3.75 20.55 7.62
C GLY A 14 4.37 19.22 8.05
N SER A 15 3.55 18.25 8.47
CA SER A 15 3.98 16.86 8.78
C SER A 15 3.71 15.86 7.67
N GLY A 16 3.15 16.32 6.54
CA GLY A 16 2.69 15.49 5.44
C GLY A 16 3.56 15.63 4.20
N LEU A 17 3.53 14.61 3.35
CA LEU A 17 4.15 14.70 2.03
C LEU A 17 3.15 15.15 0.98
N VAL A 18 3.66 15.93 0.03
CA VAL A 18 2.89 16.43 -1.10
C VAL A 18 3.66 16.24 -2.40
N LYS A 19 2.96 16.31 -3.52
CA LYS A 19 3.59 16.52 -4.83
C LYS A 19 2.89 17.64 -5.59
N THR A 20 3.71 18.48 -6.20
CA THR A 20 3.28 19.60 -7.04
C THR A 20 3.51 19.27 -8.52
N ARG A 21 2.89 20.07 -9.39
CA ARG A 21 3.20 20.12 -10.83
C ARG A 21 3.63 21.53 -11.15
N LYS A 22 4.83 21.72 -11.72
CA LYS A 22 5.40 23.05 -12.01
C LYS A 22 5.30 24.01 -10.82
N PHE A 23 5.54 23.50 -9.61
CA PHE A 23 5.52 24.28 -8.36
C PHE A 23 4.15 24.93 -8.03
N ALA A 24 3.06 24.42 -8.62
CA ALA A 24 1.69 24.84 -8.35
C ALA A 24 1.06 24.02 -7.21
N ASP A 25 -0.28 23.94 -7.18
CA ASP A 25 -1.04 23.37 -6.06
C ASP A 25 -0.60 21.94 -5.67
N PRO A 26 -0.31 21.70 -4.39
CA PRO A 26 0.14 20.41 -3.89
C PRO A 26 -1.00 19.41 -3.75
N ILE A 27 -0.75 18.18 -4.19
CA ILE A 27 -1.57 17.00 -3.90
C ILE A 27 -0.94 16.27 -2.71
N TYR A 28 -1.74 15.98 -1.67
CA TYR A 28 -1.29 15.21 -0.51
C TYR A 28 -1.03 13.75 -0.89
N LEU A 29 0.10 13.21 -0.45
CA LEU A 29 0.52 11.83 -0.72
C LEU A 29 0.33 10.90 0.47
N GLY A 30 0.47 11.43 1.70
CA GLY A 30 0.45 10.61 2.90
C GLY A 30 1.37 11.14 3.99
N ASP A 31 1.46 10.37 5.08
CA ASP A 31 2.39 10.61 6.17
C ASP A 31 3.85 10.37 5.71
N ALA A 32 4.77 11.24 6.14
CA ALA A 32 6.17 11.19 5.72
C ALA A 32 6.88 9.91 6.17
N ILE A 33 6.62 9.48 7.40
CA ILE A 33 7.28 8.33 8.03
C ILE A 33 6.83 7.04 7.34
N ASN A 34 5.52 6.88 7.10
CA ASN A 34 5.00 5.72 6.38
C ASN A 34 5.52 5.66 4.94
N THR A 35 5.56 6.79 4.26
CA THR A 35 6.02 6.86 2.86
C THR A 35 7.49 6.45 2.74
N VAL A 36 8.36 6.92 3.64
CA VAL A 36 9.76 6.50 3.72
C VAL A 36 9.87 4.99 4.00
N SER A 37 9.06 4.45 4.91
CA SER A 37 8.99 3.01 5.19
C SER A 37 8.55 2.18 3.97
N LEU A 38 7.70 2.73 3.11
CA LEU A 38 7.31 2.10 1.85
C LEU A 38 8.48 2.09 0.85
N PHE A 39 9.27 3.16 0.77
CA PHE A 39 10.45 3.19 -0.11
C PHE A 39 11.58 2.27 0.35
N ASN A 40 11.78 2.07 1.66
CA ASN A 40 12.71 1.04 2.17
C ASN A 40 12.36 -0.35 1.61
N GLN A 41 11.08 -0.72 1.64
CA GLN A 41 10.61 -2.03 1.16
C GLN A 41 10.80 -2.19 -0.35
N LYS A 42 10.79 -1.07 -1.06
CA LYS A 42 10.97 -1.02 -2.51
C LYS A 42 12.44 -0.85 -2.90
N MET A 43 13.36 -0.85 -1.93
CA MET A 43 14.81 -0.80 -2.12
C MET A 43 15.25 0.38 -2.99
N ALA A 44 14.73 1.58 -2.74
CA ALA A 44 15.28 2.78 -3.37
C ALA A 44 16.74 3.02 -2.91
N ASP A 45 17.61 3.48 -3.81
CA ASP A 45 19.05 3.60 -3.50
C ASP A 45 19.36 4.74 -2.53
N GLU A 46 18.53 5.79 -2.55
CA GLU A 46 18.65 7.01 -1.76
C GLU A 46 17.31 7.74 -1.81
N ILE A 47 16.98 8.54 -0.79
CA ILE A 47 15.79 9.38 -0.78
C ILE A 47 16.13 10.84 -0.49
N ILE A 48 15.47 11.77 -1.17
CA ILE A 48 15.61 13.20 -0.91
C ILE A 48 14.28 13.74 -0.37
N VAL A 49 14.30 14.34 0.81
CA VAL A 49 13.14 15.01 1.42
C VAL A 49 13.38 16.52 1.41
N LEU A 50 12.51 17.27 0.74
CA LEU A 50 12.61 18.73 0.62
C LEU A 50 11.45 19.41 1.36
N ASP A 51 11.75 20.12 2.44
CA ASP A 51 10.81 21.00 3.12
C ASP A 51 10.61 22.29 2.31
N ILE A 52 9.46 22.38 1.64
CA ILE A 52 9.15 23.48 0.72
C ILE A 52 8.64 24.74 1.42
N GLU A 53 8.36 24.67 2.72
CA GLU A 53 7.84 25.81 3.50
C GLU A 53 8.91 26.48 4.35
N ALA A 54 9.94 25.73 4.76
CA ALA A 54 10.93 26.20 5.74
C ALA A 54 11.59 27.53 5.34
N SER A 55 12.18 27.57 4.15
CA SER A 55 12.88 28.77 3.67
C SER A 55 11.92 29.92 3.33
N VAL A 56 10.72 29.63 2.83
CA VAL A 56 9.69 30.65 2.53
C VAL A 56 9.20 31.33 3.81
N GLN A 57 9.11 30.57 4.91
CA GLN A 57 8.69 31.07 6.22
C GLN A 57 9.86 31.59 7.07
N GLY A 58 11.10 31.53 6.58
CA GLY A 58 12.29 31.92 7.33
C GLY A 58 12.52 31.08 8.60
N ARG A 59 12.04 29.83 8.63
CA ARG A 59 12.16 28.93 9.80
C ARG A 59 13.29 27.93 9.61
N ALA A 60 13.84 27.48 10.74
CA ALA A 60 14.79 26.37 10.81
C ALA A 60 14.11 25.02 10.46
N PRO A 61 14.90 23.97 10.18
CA PRO A 61 14.38 22.62 9.99
C PRO A 61 13.59 22.11 11.20
N ASN A 62 12.54 21.31 10.96
CA ASN A 62 11.80 20.65 12.04
C ASN A 62 12.55 19.39 12.52
N PHE A 63 13.52 19.59 13.41
CA PHE A 63 14.41 18.53 13.88
C PHE A 63 13.69 17.31 14.49
N GLU A 64 12.61 17.51 15.25
CA GLU A 64 11.87 16.40 15.88
C GLU A 64 11.22 15.50 14.83
N MET A 65 10.62 16.09 13.80
CA MET A 65 10.02 15.32 12.71
C MET A 65 11.10 14.64 11.86
N ILE A 66 12.25 15.30 11.64
CA ILE A 66 13.36 14.72 10.88
C ILE A 66 13.97 13.53 11.63
N GLU A 67 14.12 13.61 12.95
CA GLU A 67 14.56 12.48 13.79
C GLU A 67 13.65 11.26 13.62
N ARG A 68 12.33 11.48 13.68
CA ARG A 68 11.35 10.41 13.46
C ARG A 68 11.45 9.83 12.05
N LEU A 69 11.65 10.66 11.04
CA LEU A 69 11.81 10.23 9.65
C LEU A 69 13.09 9.42 9.46
N ALA A 70 14.22 9.94 9.92
CA ALA A 70 15.53 9.29 9.83
C ALA A 70 15.56 7.95 10.57
N SER A 71 14.90 7.85 11.73
CA SER A 71 14.77 6.57 12.47
C SER A 71 14.08 5.45 11.68
N GLN A 72 13.30 5.82 10.66
CA GLN A 72 12.61 4.88 9.77
C GLN A 72 13.23 4.82 8.38
N CYS A 73 14.32 5.53 8.10
CA CYS A 73 14.99 5.53 6.80
C CYS A 73 16.23 4.63 6.87
N PHE A 74 16.23 3.52 6.13
CA PHE A 74 17.40 2.63 6.04
C PHE A 74 18.16 2.81 4.73
N MET A 75 17.61 3.65 3.84
CA MET A 75 18.28 4.18 2.66
C MET A 75 19.06 5.43 3.08
N PRO A 76 20.13 5.80 2.36
CA PRO A 76 20.68 7.15 2.44
C PRO A 76 19.58 8.21 2.31
N LEU A 77 19.51 9.10 3.29
CA LEU A 77 18.57 10.20 3.44
C LEU A 77 19.28 11.53 3.21
N ALA A 78 18.83 12.25 2.18
CA ALA A 78 19.15 13.65 2.02
C ALA A 78 17.98 14.54 2.46
N TYR A 79 18.27 15.60 3.20
CA TYR A 79 17.27 16.59 3.62
C TYR A 79 17.59 18.00 3.15
N GLY A 80 16.60 18.72 2.64
CA GLY A 80 16.71 20.13 2.27
C GLY A 80 15.57 20.98 2.81
N GLY A 81 15.83 22.28 3.00
CA GLY A 81 14.85 23.29 3.43
C GLY A 81 15.20 23.92 4.78
N GLY A 82 15.28 25.26 4.82
CA GLY A 82 15.52 26.01 6.06
C GLY A 82 16.94 25.95 6.63
N ILE A 83 17.92 25.37 5.91
CA ILE A 83 19.31 25.26 6.35
C ILE A 83 20.08 26.52 5.97
N SER A 84 20.48 27.31 6.97
CA SER A 84 21.19 28.58 6.83
C SER A 84 22.44 28.69 7.71
N THR A 85 22.73 27.71 8.57
CA THR A 85 23.92 27.71 9.44
C THR A 85 24.59 26.34 9.52
N VAL A 86 25.87 26.33 9.86
CA VAL A 86 26.66 25.10 10.10
C VAL A 86 26.07 24.28 11.25
N ASP A 87 25.62 24.93 12.33
CA ASP A 87 25.01 24.24 13.49
C ASP A 87 23.72 23.49 13.12
N GLN A 88 22.92 24.02 12.20
CA GLN A 88 21.73 23.34 11.71
C GLN A 88 22.12 22.09 10.91
N ALA A 89 23.13 22.18 10.05
CA ALA A 89 23.66 21.03 9.32
C ALA A 89 24.22 19.97 10.29
N ALA A 90 25.02 20.39 11.28
CA ALA A 90 25.56 19.53 12.32
C ALA A 90 24.46 18.73 13.03
N ARG A 91 23.36 19.41 13.40
CA ARG A 91 22.23 18.77 14.06
C ARG A 91 21.52 17.77 13.13
N LEU A 92 21.34 18.08 11.85
CA LEU A 92 20.75 17.14 10.89
C LEU A 92 21.58 15.86 10.75
N PHE A 93 22.90 15.99 10.62
CA PHE A 93 23.81 14.84 10.55
C PHE A 93 23.71 13.97 11.80
N HIS A 94 23.62 14.58 12.99
CA HIS A 94 23.46 13.85 14.25
C HIS A 94 22.15 13.05 14.33
N LEU A 95 21.10 13.50 13.64
CA LEU A 95 19.81 12.82 13.59
C LEU A 95 19.77 11.65 12.59
N GLY A 96 20.85 11.41 11.83
CA GLY A 96 20.93 10.34 10.85
C GLY A 96 20.62 10.75 9.41
N VAL A 97 20.57 12.05 9.11
CA VAL A 97 20.59 12.53 7.71
C VAL A 97 22.02 12.36 7.18
N GLU A 98 22.27 11.63 6.09
CA GLU A 98 23.63 11.52 5.53
C GLU A 98 24.03 12.71 4.65
N LYS A 99 23.05 13.40 4.03
CA LYS A 99 23.33 14.54 3.14
C LYS A 99 22.39 15.71 3.37
N ILE A 100 22.92 16.93 3.29
CA ILE A 100 22.08 18.13 3.26
C ILE A 100 21.94 18.65 1.82
N VAL A 101 20.77 19.21 1.51
CA VAL A 101 20.49 19.85 0.22
C VAL A 101 20.32 21.35 0.44
N LEU A 102 21.28 22.13 -0.06
CA LEU A 102 21.29 23.59 -0.01
C LEU A 102 20.83 24.17 -1.34
N ASN A 103 20.00 25.21 -1.31
CA ASN A 103 19.57 25.92 -2.52
C ASN A 103 19.67 27.44 -2.30
N SER A 104 18.66 28.07 -1.68
CA SER A 104 18.65 29.53 -1.49
C SER A 104 19.87 30.02 -0.70
N SER A 105 20.27 29.31 0.35
CA SER A 105 21.47 29.64 1.14
C SER A 105 22.80 29.43 0.41
N ALA A 106 22.82 28.65 -0.68
CA ALA A 106 23.98 28.51 -1.55
C ALA A 106 24.05 29.62 -2.63
N LEU A 107 22.94 30.35 -2.86
CA LEU A 107 22.90 31.53 -3.76
C LEU A 107 23.32 32.82 -3.05
N ASP A 108 23.22 32.86 -1.74
CA ASP A 108 23.61 34.03 -0.95
C ASP A 108 25.14 34.15 -0.91
N GLN A 109 25.67 35.37 -0.87
CA GLN A 109 27.11 35.65 -0.90
C GLN A 109 27.80 35.29 0.43
N GLY A 110 27.89 33.99 0.74
CA GLY A 110 28.47 33.46 1.98
C GLY A 110 29.34 32.22 1.77
N THR A 111 29.94 31.75 2.86
CA THR A 111 30.88 30.61 2.89
C THR A 111 30.22 29.29 3.30
N LEU A 112 28.89 29.26 3.50
CA LEU A 112 28.18 28.14 4.13
C LEU A 112 28.47 26.77 3.49
N VAL A 113 28.48 26.69 2.14
CA VAL A 113 28.82 25.45 1.42
C VAL A 113 30.23 24.99 1.76
N GLN A 114 31.18 25.93 1.78
CA GLN A 114 32.58 25.67 2.11
C GLN A 114 32.72 25.23 3.56
N ASP A 115 32.20 26.02 4.50
CA ASP A 115 32.30 25.79 5.93
C ASP A 115 31.77 24.39 6.32
N ILE A 116 30.62 24.00 5.77
CA ILE A 116 30.04 22.66 6.03
C ILE A 116 30.91 21.57 5.40
N SER A 117 31.35 21.77 4.16
CA SER A 117 32.14 20.76 3.43
C SER A 117 33.53 20.52 4.05
N GLU A 118 34.13 21.53 4.67
CA GLU A 118 35.42 21.42 5.36
C GLU A 118 35.30 20.60 6.65
N ILE A 119 34.16 20.68 7.35
CA ILE A 119 33.92 19.98 8.62
C ILE A 119 33.40 18.55 8.39
N TYR A 120 32.41 18.39 7.51
CA TYR A 120 31.67 17.12 7.32
C TYR A 120 32.05 16.37 6.05
N GLY A 121 32.89 16.97 5.21
CA GLY A 121 33.28 16.43 3.91
C GLY A 121 32.30 16.77 2.80
N ARG A 122 32.83 16.88 1.59
CA ARG A 122 32.10 17.30 0.39
C ARG A 122 30.92 16.36 0.07
N GLN A 123 31.09 15.05 0.30
CA GLN A 123 30.07 14.03 0.03
C GLN A 123 28.77 14.22 0.82
N ALA A 124 28.79 14.98 1.91
CA ALA A 124 27.62 15.27 2.73
C ALA A 124 26.84 16.52 2.26
N VAL A 125 27.36 17.25 1.26
CA VAL A 125 26.79 18.54 0.80
C VAL A 125 26.33 18.43 -0.65
N VAL A 126 25.02 18.56 -0.85
CA VAL A 126 24.38 18.65 -2.16
C VAL A 126 23.91 20.08 -2.38
N VAL A 127 24.22 20.66 -3.54
CA VAL A 127 23.65 21.96 -3.95
C VAL A 127 22.58 21.73 -5.01
N SER A 128 21.36 22.19 -4.72
CA SER A 128 20.22 22.13 -5.63
C SER A 128 20.08 23.42 -6.42
N ILE A 129 19.82 23.29 -7.72
CA ILE A 129 19.71 24.37 -8.69
C ILE A 129 18.39 24.21 -9.45
N ASP A 130 17.46 25.12 -9.18
CA ASP A 130 16.18 25.19 -9.89
C ASP A 130 16.39 25.96 -11.20
N VAL A 131 16.24 25.27 -12.33
CA VAL A 131 16.44 25.83 -13.66
C VAL A 131 15.11 26.24 -14.27
N VAL A 132 15.06 27.48 -14.77
CA VAL A 132 13.97 28.01 -15.58
C VAL A 132 14.50 28.45 -16.94
N ASN A 133 13.62 28.48 -17.94
CA ASN A 133 13.91 29.09 -19.24
C ASN A 133 13.12 30.40 -19.35
N GLU A 134 13.83 31.51 -19.51
CA GLU A 134 13.25 32.83 -19.76
C GLU A 134 13.77 33.36 -21.09
N ALA A 135 12.86 33.55 -22.05
CA ALA A 135 13.17 34.04 -23.41
C ALA A 135 14.27 33.26 -24.15
N GLY A 136 14.37 31.94 -23.92
CA GLY A 136 15.37 31.06 -24.54
C GLY A 136 16.68 30.94 -23.76
N LEU A 137 16.83 31.67 -22.65
CA LEU A 137 18.00 31.61 -21.79
C LEU A 137 17.70 30.82 -20.51
N LEU A 138 18.60 29.89 -20.18
CA LEU A 138 18.53 29.15 -18.93
C LEU A 138 19.04 30.02 -17.79
N LYS A 139 18.24 30.15 -16.74
CA LYS A 139 18.53 30.95 -15.54
C LYS A 139 18.25 30.15 -14.27
N VAL A 140 18.81 30.60 -13.16
CA VAL A 140 18.56 30.01 -11.84
C VAL A 140 17.39 30.70 -11.16
N ARG A 141 16.43 29.93 -10.64
CA ARG A 141 15.33 30.43 -9.81
C ARG A 141 15.63 30.18 -8.34
N ARG A 142 15.47 31.18 -7.48
CA ARG A 142 15.56 31.02 -6.03
C ARG A 142 14.21 30.51 -5.47
N PRO A 143 14.15 29.37 -4.77
CA PRO A 143 12.90 28.84 -4.24
C PRO A 143 12.27 29.68 -3.12
N SER A 144 13.07 30.34 -2.27
CA SER A 144 12.57 31.03 -1.06
C SER A 144 11.67 32.24 -1.34
N ASP A 145 11.91 32.93 -2.46
CA ASP A 145 11.19 34.15 -2.87
C ASP A 145 10.69 34.11 -4.33
N GLY A 146 11.14 33.13 -5.12
CA GLY A 146 10.82 33.00 -6.54
C GLY A 146 11.64 33.89 -7.47
N ALA A 147 12.66 34.59 -6.97
CA ALA A 147 13.49 35.49 -7.77
C ALA A 147 14.25 34.72 -8.88
N ILE A 148 14.35 35.33 -10.06
CA ILE A 148 15.17 34.81 -11.15
C ILE A 148 16.52 35.50 -11.12
N MET A 149 17.59 34.71 -11.00
CA MET A 149 18.96 35.17 -11.02
C MET A 149 19.45 35.22 -12.47
N GLU A 150 20.10 36.31 -12.87
CA GLU A 150 20.67 36.48 -14.23
C GLU A 150 21.86 35.56 -14.54
N MET A 151 22.21 34.65 -13.63
CA MET A 151 23.34 33.73 -13.79
C MET A 151 22.93 32.43 -14.53
N PRO A 152 23.76 31.93 -15.46
CA PRO A 152 23.54 30.62 -16.06
C PRO A 152 23.66 29.48 -15.03
N PRO A 153 22.81 28.44 -15.09
CA PRO A 153 22.86 27.30 -14.16
C PRO A 153 24.23 26.61 -14.07
N LEU A 154 24.92 26.43 -15.21
CA LEU A 154 26.24 25.82 -15.24
C LEU A 154 27.27 26.63 -14.42
N ILE A 155 27.23 27.96 -14.52
CA ILE A 155 28.15 28.83 -13.77
C ILE A 155 27.89 28.71 -12.27
N HIS A 156 26.62 28.66 -11.86
CA HIS A 156 26.28 28.44 -10.46
C HIS A 156 26.74 27.04 -9.99
N ALA A 157 26.52 26.00 -10.78
CA ALA A 157 26.95 24.64 -10.47
C ALA A 157 28.47 24.52 -10.31
N GLN A 158 29.24 25.15 -11.18
CA GLN A 158 30.70 25.22 -11.08
C GLN A 158 31.15 25.97 -9.84
N SER A 159 30.50 27.10 -9.52
CA SER A 159 30.78 27.85 -8.29
C SER A 159 30.50 27.01 -7.04
N ALA A 160 29.38 26.29 -7.00
CA ALA A 160 29.01 25.40 -5.90
C ALA A 160 30.00 24.24 -5.74
N GLN A 161 30.42 23.63 -6.85
CA GLN A 161 31.49 22.62 -6.86
C GLN A 161 32.78 23.23 -6.29
N SER A 162 33.24 24.38 -6.78
CA SER A 162 34.45 25.01 -6.25
C SER A 162 34.34 25.32 -4.75
N ALA A 163 33.15 25.70 -4.28
CA ALA A 163 32.90 26.01 -2.88
C ALA A 163 32.91 24.79 -1.95
N GLY A 164 32.63 23.56 -2.43
CA GLY A 164 32.52 22.44 -1.49
C GLY A 164 31.53 21.34 -1.85
N ALA A 165 30.59 21.61 -2.77
CA ALA A 165 29.51 20.67 -3.06
C ALA A 165 30.07 19.33 -3.58
N GLY A 166 29.63 18.22 -2.99
CA GLY A 166 29.98 16.87 -3.42
C GLY A 166 29.06 16.34 -4.50
N GLU A 167 27.84 16.85 -4.62
CA GLU A 167 26.90 16.54 -5.71
C GLU A 167 26.07 17.78 -6.08
N ILE A 168 25.63 17.86 -7.33
CA ILE A 168 24.74 18.91 -7.82
C ILE A 168 23.38 18.29 -8.19
N LEU A 169 22.30 18.74 -7.55
CA LEU A 169 20.93 18.39 -7.91
C LEU A 169 20.40 19.46 -8.87
N VAL A 170 20.15 19.10 -10.12
CA VAL A 170 19.57 20.02 -11.11
C VAL A 170 18.08 19.72 -11.26
N GLN A 171 17.23 20.71 -11.00
CA GLN A 171 15.79 20.59 -11.11
C GLN A 171 15.25 21.41 -12.30
N ASP A 172 14.71 20.74 -13.32
CA ASP A 172 13.98 21.40 -14.41
C ASP A 172 12.57 21.77 -13.94
N VAL A 173 12.36 23.06 -13.68
CA VAL A 173 11.08 23.59 -13.18
C VAL A 173 9.96 23.46 -14.21
N LEU A 174 10.27 23.57 -15.51
CA LEU A 174 9.27 23.52 -16.58
C LEU A 174 8.73 22.11 -16.79
N ARG A 175 9.57 21.10 -16.56
CA ARG A 175 9.20 19.68 -16.68
C ARG A 175 8.81 19.05 -15.35
N ASP A 176 8.97 19.73 -14.21
CA ASP A 176 8.61 19.16 -12.91
C ASP A 176 7.13 18.73 -12.83
N GLY A 177 6.95 17.47 -12.47
CA GLY A 177 5.67 16.80 -12.35
C GLY A 177 4.89 16.61 -13.65
N THR A 178 5.46 16.95 -14.81
CA THR A 178 4.76 16.85 -16.11
C THR A 178 4.68 15.44 -16.67
N GLN A 179 5.63 14.55 -16.30
CA GLN A 179 5.76 13.20 -16.87
C GLN A 179 5.87 13.22 -18.40
N GLN A 180 6.75 14.06 -18.94
CA GLN A 180 7.03 14.25 -20.38
C GLN A 180 8.46 13.87 -20.78
N GLY A 181 9.20 13.23 -19.88
CA GLY A 181 10.62 12.93 -20.01
C GLY A 181 11.55 14.07 -19.60
N TYR A 182 12.76 13.70 -19.16
CA TYR A 182 13.82 14.66 -18.81
C TYR A 182 14.26 15.50 -20.02
N ASP A 183 14.73 16.72 -19.76
CA ASP A 183 15.44 17.52 -20.76
C ASP A 183 16.90 17.06 -20.89
N ILE A 184 17.16 16.17 -21.83
CA ILE A 184 18.48 15.53 -21.99
C ILE A 184 19.58 16.57 -22.30
N ASP A 185 19.26 17.59 -23.11
CA ASP A 185 20.24 18.60 -23.51
C ASP A 185 20.60 19.52 -22.34
N LEU A 186 19.61 19.88 -21.51
CA LEU A 186 19.85 20.61 -20.26
C LEU A 186 20.82 19.86 -19.35
N PHE A 187 20.52 18.59 -19.05
CA PHE A 187 21.35 17.82 -18.13
C PHE A 187 22.74 17.58 -18.69
N LYS A 188 22.86 17.25 -19.99
CA LYS A 188 24.14 17.07 -20.65
C LYS A 188 24.99 18.34 -20.63
N GLY A 189 24.40 19.48 -20.96
CA GLY A 189 25.09 20.77 -20.99
C GLY A 189 25.66 21.18 -19.64
N ILE A 190 25.01 20.79 -18.54
CA ILE A 190 25.53 21.04 -17.19
C ILE A 190 26.53 19.96 -16.77
N SER A 191 26.24 18.68 -17.02
CA SER A 191 27.10 17.56 -16.61
C SER A 191 28.49 17.64 -17.23
N ASP A 192 28.58 18.05 -18.50
CA ASP A 192 29.85 18.14 -19.24
C ASP A 192 30.82 19.17 -18.62
N GLY A 193 30.32 20.10 -17.79
CA GLY A 193 31.12 21.12 -17.11
C GLY A 193 31.38 20.84 -15.63
N LEU A 194 31.03 19.65 -15.12
CA LEU A 194 31.17 19.25 -13.72
C LEU A 194 32.09 18.03 -13.58
N ASN A 195 32.81 17.97 -12.46
CA ASN A 195 33.61 16.81 -12.03
C ASN A 195 32.95 16.06 -10.87
N VAL A 196 31.92 16.64 -10.25
CA VAL A 196 31.10 16.01 -9.22
C VAL A 196 29.85 15.38 -9.82
N PRO A 197 29.27 14.34 -9.19
CA PRO A 197 28.01 13.74 -9.63
C PRO A 197 26.88 14.75 -9.82
N LEU A 198 26.14 14.60 -10.92
CA LEU A 198 24.89 15.31 -11.18
C LEU A 198 23.70 14.39 -10.91
N ILE A 199 22.73 14.89 -10.15
CA ILE A 199 21.42 14.29 -9.93
C ILE A 199 20.40 15.04 -10.80
N ALA A 200 19.76 14.35 -11.74
CA ALA A 200 18.78 14.94 -12.65
C ALA A 200 17.36 14.84 -12.09
N LEU A 201 16.63 15.96 -11.95
CA LEU A 201 15.26 16.01 -11.43
C LEU A 201 14.34 16.81 -12.35
N GLY A 202 13.16 16.24 -12.66
CA GLY A 202 12.09 16.93 -13.40
C GLY A 202 11.85 16.32 -14.79
N GLY A 203 10.66 15.74 -14.97
CA GLY A 203 10.17 15.28 -16.27
C GLY A 203 9.87 13.78 -16.38
N ALA A 204 10.53 12.90 -15.61
CA ALA A 204 10.40 11.44 -15.75
C ALA A 204 8.95 10.93 -15.85
N ALA A 205 8.66 10.14 -16.88
CA ALA A 205 7.37 9.48 -17.10
C ALA A 205 7.41 7.97 -16.81
N ASP A 206 8.55 7.32 -17.07
CA ASP A 206 8.75 5.87 -16.96
C ASP A 206 10.23 5.52 -16.67
N ALA A 207 10.55 4.22 -16.65
CA ALA A 207 11.90 3.72 -16.42
C ALA A 207 12.86 4.03 -17.58
N ASP A 208 12.36 4.12 -18.82
CA ASP A 208 13.18 4.43 -19.99
C ASP A 208 13.72 5.86 -19.90
N ASP A 209 12.93 6.81 -19.39
CA ASP A 209 13.40 8.16 -19.12
C ASP A 209 14.53 8.19 -18.08
N LEU A 210 14.45 7.38 -17.01
CA LEU A 210 15.52 7.25 -16.00
C LEU A 210 16.81 6.77 -16.66
N SER A 211 16.74 5.70 -17.46
CA SER A 211 17.89 5.17 -18.19
C SER A 211 18.46 6.19 -19.19
N ARG A 212 17.57 6.89 -19.92
CA ARG A 212 17.95 7.85 -20.96
C ARG A 212 18.72 9.04 -20.39
N VAL A 213 18.30 9.61 -19.26
CA VAL A 213 19.00 10.75 -18.65
C VAL A 213 20.37 10.36 -18.10
N MET A 214 20.52 9.14 -17.57
CA MET A 214 21.80 8.65 -17.09
C MET A 214 22.79 8.31 -18.22
N LYS A 215 22.30 7.74 -19.32
CA LYS A 215 23.12 7.31 -20.47
C LYS A 215 23.46 8.47 -21.42
N ARG A 216 22.49 9.35 -21.70
CA ARG A 216 22.65 10.43 -22.69
C ARG A 216 22.79 11.81 -22.06
N GLY A 217 22.18 12.04 -20.91
CA GLY A 217 22.23 13.31 -20.18
C GLY A 217 23.42 13.45 -19.24
N GLY A 218 24.31 12.44 -19.15
CA GLY A 218 25.49 12.45 -18.30
C GLY A 218 25.21 12.39 -16.79
N ALA A 219 23.95 12.23 -16.38
CA ALA A 219 23.57 12.21 -14.96
C ALA A 219 24.11 10.95 -14.26
N SER A 220 24.64 11.13 -13.04
CA SER A 220 25.08 10.03 -12.18
C SER A 220 23.91 9.40 -11.41
N ALA A 221 22.81 10.15 -11.24
CA ALA A 221 21.57 9.66 -10.66
C ALA A 221 20.36 10.30 -11.35
N ALA A 222 19.26 9.55 -11.43
CA ALA A 222 17.97 10.04 -11.90
C ALA A 222 17.00 10.14 -10.72
N ALA A 223 16.59 11.36 -10.43
CA ALA A 223 15.66 11.66 -9.37
C ALA A 223 14.27 11.98 -9.93
N ALA A 224 13.23 11.51 -9.26
CA ALA A 224 11.85 11.81 -9.64
C ALA A 224 10.93 11.87 -8.43
N GLY A 225 9.86 12.66 -8.54
CA GLY A 225 8.76 12.66 -7.57
C GLY A 225 7.54 11.94 -8.15
N SER A 226 6.91 12.54 -9.16
CA SER A 226 5.62 12.08 -9.71
C SER A 226 5.62 10.65 -10.22
N LEU A 227 6.74 10.18 -10.81
CA LEU A 227 6.87 8.81 -11.31
C LEU A 227 6.61 7.77 -10.22
N PHE A 228 7.10 8.02 -9.01
CA PHE A 228 7.05 7.04 -7.93
C PHE A 228 5.78 7.13 -7.08
N VAL A 229 4.96 8.16 -7.25
CA VAL A 229 3.83 8.43 -6.33
C VAL A 229 2.49 8.52 -7.03
N PHE A 230 2.43 8.53 -8.36
CA PHE A 230 1.19 8.62 -9.11
C PHE A 230 1.00 7.48 -10.13
N ALA A 231 -0.26 7.06 -10.29
CA ALA A 231 -0.69 6.08 -11.28
C ALA A 231 -1.94 6.55 -12.04
N GLY A 232 -2.08 6.10 -13.29
CA GLY A 232 -3.21 6.39 -14.15
C GLY A 232 -3.36 7.86 -14.58
N ARG A 233 -4.33 8.11 -15.45
CA ARG A 233 -4.58 9.44 -16.06
C ARG A 233 -4.97 10.51 -15.04
N LYS A 234 -5.69 10.11 -13.99
CA LYS A 234 -6.12 11.00 -12.90
C LYS A 234 -5.07 11.20 -11.81
N ARG A 235 -3.87 10.63 -11.99
CA ARG A 235 -2.76 10.75 -11.04
C ARG A 235 -3.19 10.37 -9.62
N ALA A 236 -3.76 9.17 -9.51
CA ALA A 236 -4.09 8.60 -8.22
C ALA A 236 -2.81 8.37 -7.42
N VAL A 237 -2.83 8.67 -6.13
CA VAL A 237 -1.67 8.44 -5.26
C VAL A 237 -1.40 6.95 -5.17
N LEU A 238 -0.23 6.50 -5.61
CA LEU A 238 0.16 5.09 -5.57
C LEU A 238 1.69 4.98 -5.53
N ILE A 239 2.23 4.66 -4.36
CA ILE A 239 3.68 4.65 -4.13
C ILE A 239 4.31 3.38 -4.72
N SER A 240 5.21 3.54 -5.69
CA SER A 240 5.83 2.46 -6.46
C SER A 240 7.29 2.76 -6.78
N MET A 241 8.08 1.71 -7.01
CA MET A 241 9.39 1.81 -7.65
C MET A 241 9.35 0.94 -8.92
N PRO A 242 9.77 1.47 -10.08
CA PRO A 242 9.95 0.65 -11.26
C PRO A 242 11.07 -0.36 -11.02
N ASN A 243 10.97 -1.53 -11.63
CA ASN A 243 12.13 -2.40 -11.78
C ASN A 243 13.04 -1.74 -12.81
N TRP A 244 14.14 -1.15 -12.37
CA TRP A 244 15.02 -0.32 -13.21
C TRP A 244 16.47 -0.79 -13.21
N GLN A 245 16.77 -1.92 -12.56
CA GLN A 245 18.13 -2.46 -12.50
C GLN A 245 18.74 -2.47 -13.91
N ASP A 246 19.92 -1.86 -14.03
CA ASP A 246 20.70 -1.89 -15.27
C ASP A 246 20.82 -3.36 -15.71
N ASP A 247 20.66 -3.63 -17.02
CA ASP A 247 21.00 -4.92 -17.65
C ASP A 247 22.53 -5.16 -17.59
N GLU A 248 23.13 -5.11 -16.40
CA GLU A 248 24.47 -5.59 -16.08
C GLU A 248 24.34 -6.75 -15.09
N ASP A 249 24.60 -7.94 -15.63
CA ASP A 249 24.87 -9.22 -14.98
C ASP A 249 23.78 -9.86 -14.09
N ASP A 250 23.25 -10.94 -14.65
CA ASP A 250 22.84 -12.17 -13.95
C ASP A 250 23.73 -12.45 -12.72
N TRP A 251 23.35 -11.97 -11.54
CA TRP A 251 23.79 -12.59 -10.30
C TRP A 251 22.92 -13.81 -10.00
N ALA A 252 23.21 -14.88 -10.72
CA ALA A 252 23.03 -16.23 -10.23
C ALA A 252 23.99 -16.43 -9.03
N GLY A 253 23.47 -16.37 -7.80
CA GLY A 253 24.34 -16.61 -6.64
C GLY A 253 23.77 -16.31 -5.27
N ALA A 254 22.54 -16.76 -4.96
CA ALA A 254 22.21 -17.01 -3.57
C ALA A 254 22.81 -18.38 -3.19
N PRO A 255 23.68 -18.49 -2.16
CA PRO A 255 24.26 -19.77 -1.79
C PRO A 255 23.15 -20.71 -1.31
N SER A 256 22.92 -21.78 -2.09
CA SER A 256 22.11 -22.92 -1.71
C SER A 256 22.86 -23.77 -0.68
N GLY A 257 23.06 -23.24 0.52
CA GLY A 257 23.39 -24.03 1.69
C GLY A 257 22.07 -24.45 2.34
N LYS A 258 21.62 -25.69 2.09
CA LYS A 258 20.55 -26.29 2.90
C LYS A 258 21.10 -26.45 4.32
N PRO A 259 20.56 -25.78 5.36
CA PRO A 259 20.71 -26.30 6.70
C PRO A 259 19.83 -27.55 6.79
N GLU A 260 20.36 -28.63 7.37
CA GLU A 260 19.52 -29.72 7.84
C GLU A 260 18.51 -29.13 8.84
N VAL A 261 17.26 -29.15 8.43
CA VAL A 261 16.13 -28.76 9.26
C VAL A 261 15.96 -29.85 10.30
N THR A 262 16.20 -29.55 11.57
CA THR A 262 15.64 -30.35 12.66
C THR A 262 14.12 -30.21 12.58
N GLU A 263 13.45 -31.31 12.27
CA GLU A 263 12.00 -31.41 12.27
C GLU A 263 11.45 -30.92 13.61
N VAL A 264 10.81 -29.75 13.61
CA VAL A 264 9.84 -29.42 14.65
C VAL A 264 8.54 -30.09 14.22
N VAL A 265 8.43 -31.37 14.58
CA VAL A 265 7.17 -32.11 14.50
C VAL A 265 6.23 -31.49 15.53
N ASP A 266 5.22 -30.78 15.05
CA ASP A 266 4.08 -30.36 15.87
C ASP A 266 3.55 -31.63 16.59
N PRO A 267 3.47 -31.67 17.93
CA PRO A 267 3.10 -32.88 18.63
C PRO A 267 1.74 -33.35 18.14
N PRO A 268 1.57 -34.64 17.76
CA PRO A 268 0.28 -35.15 17.34
C PRO A 268 -0.69 -34.99 18.51
N ARG A 269 -1.65 -34.07 18.38
CA ARG A 269 -2.73 -33.92 19.36
C ARG A 269 -3.68 -35.12 19.17
N PRO A 270 -3.79 -36.04 20.14
CA PRO A 270 -4.63 -37.21 19.98
C PRO A 270 -6.11 -36.80 20.10
N ASN A 271 -6.96 -37.38 19.23
CA ASN A 271 -8.42 -37.17 19.12
C ASN A 271 -8.92 -35.87 18.44
N ARG A 272 -8.45 -35.56 17.22
CA ARG A 272 -9.09 -34.51 16.40
C ARG A 272 -10.33 -35.04 15.68
N ARG A 273 -11.50 -34.45 15.92
CA ARG A 273 -12.72 -34.73 15.13
C ARG A 273 -12.67 -33.89 13.85
N MET A 274 -12.78 -34.53 12.70
CA MET A 274 -12.70 -33.89 11.39
C MET A 274 -13.92 -34.23 10.54
N CYS A 275 -14.34 -33.28 9.71
CA CYS A 275 -15.38 -33.44 8.71
C CYS A 275 -15.02 -34.58 7.73
N THR A 276 -15.99 -35.43 7.43
CA THR A 276 -15.82 -36.52 6.44
C THR A 276 -15.78 -36.00 5.00
N LEU A 277 -16.44 -34.87 4.72
CA LEU A 277 -16.49 -34.26 3.39
C LEU A 277 -15.36 -33.26 3.12
N THR A 278 -14.99 -32.45 4.12
CA THR A 278 -14.03 -31.35 3.97
C THR A 278 -12.86 -31.49 4.93
N VAL A 279 -12.04 -30.44 5.09
CA VAL A 279 -10.91 -30.39 6.03
C VAL A 279 -11.21 -29.55 7.28
N LEU A 280 -12.49 -29.23 7.53
CA LEU A 280 -12.92 -28.61 8.79
C LEU A 280 -12.77 -29.59 9.95
N ASP A 281 -12.38 -29.08 11.11
CA ASP A 281 -12.22 -29.86 12.33
C ASP A 281 -12.58 -29.05 13.58
N ASP A 282 -12.41 -29.68 14.74
CA ASP A 282 -12.68 -29.12 16.07
C ASP A 282 -11.78 -27.95 16.51
N THR A 283 -10.94 -27.39 15.62
CA THR A 283 -10.36 -26.05 15.83
C THR A 283 -11.38 -24.92 15.65
N ASP A 284 -12.50 -25.18 15.00
CA ASP A 284 -13.68 -24.33 15.10
C ASP A 284 -14.37 -24.58 16.45
N PRO A 285 -14.48 -23.57 17.34
CA PRO A 285 -15.18 -23.73 18.63
C PRO A 285 -16.66 -24.14 18.49
N ALA A 286 -17.27 -23.89 17.33
CA ALA A 286 -18.63 -24.29 16.99
C ALA A 286 -18.70 -25.56 16.12
N PHE A 287 -17.64 -26.38 16.11
CA PHE A 287 -17.58 -27.59 15.28
C PHE A 287 -18.61 -28.64 15.70
N GLU A 288 -19.61 -28.82 14.84
CA GLU A 288 -20.66 -29.84 14.96
C GLU A 288 -20.80 -30.60 13.63
N THR A 289 -21.12 -31.89 13.70
CA THR A 289 -21.34 -32.76 12.54
C THR A 289 -22.75 -33.31 12.50
N ASP A 290 -23.25 -33.58 11.29
CA ASP A 290 -24.45 -34.38 11.09
C ASP A 290 -24.21 -35.89 11.35
N ALA A 291 -25.24 -36.71 11.13
CA ALA A 291 -25.17 -38.16 11.33
C ALA A 291 -24.17 -38.85 10.38
N GLU A 292 -23.86 -38.23 9.24
CA GLU A 292 -22.89 -38.68 8.24
C GLU A 292 -21.46 -38.21 8.54
N GLY A 293 -21.25 -37.49 9.65
CA GLY A 293 -19.95 -36.94 10.04
C GLY A 293 -19.54 -35.70 9.23
N VAL A 294 -20.45 -35.09 8.48
CA VAL A 294 -20.21 -33.86 7.73
C VAL A 294 -20.45 -32.66 8.62
N ALA A 295 -19.50 -31.73 8.66
CA ALA A 295 -19.63 -30.51 9.44
C ALA A 295 -20.85 -29.68 9.01
N LEU A 296 -21.63 -29.18 9.98
CA LEU A 296 -22.81 -28.35 9.70
C LEU A 296 -22.44 -27.08 8.91
N LEU A 297 -21.27 -26.51 9.19
CA LEU A 297 -20.72 -25.38 8.42
C LEU A 297 -20.45 -25.75 6.95
N ALA A 298 -20.00 -26.98 6.66
CA ALA A 298 -19.84 -27.46 5.30
C ALA A 298 -21.20 -27.61 4.59
N ARG A 299 -22.23 -28.09 5.29
CA ARG A 299 -23.61 -28.13 4.76
C ARG A 299 -24.14 -26.74 4.42
N LYS A 300 -23.90 -25.76 5.29
CA LYS A 300 -24.23 -24.36 5.03
C LYS A 300 -23.50 -23.82 3.80
N GLY A 301 -22.21 -24.12 3.64
CA GLY A 301 -21.44 -23.77 2.44
C GLY A 301 -22.03 -24.37 1.16
N GLN A 302 -22.40 -25.65 1.18
CA GLN A 302 -23.08 -26.31 0.05
C GLN A 302 -24.42 -25.65 -0.29
N ALA A 303 -25.22 -25.26 0.72
CA ALA A 303 -26.48 -24.56 0.50
C ALA A 303 -26.26 -23.18 -0.11
N MET A 304 -25.32 -22.39 0.44
CA MET A 304 -24.96 -21.08 -0.09
C MET A 304 -24.48 -21.16 -1.54
N LEU A 305 -23.68 -22.18 -1.89
CA LEU A 305 -23.23 -22.38 -3.27
C LEU A 305 -24.42 -22.68 -4.19
N ARG A 306 -25.33 -23.59 -3.79
CA ARG A 306 -26.53 -23.90 -4.61
C ARG A 306 -27.45 -22.69 -4.80
N GLU A 307 -27.60 -21.85 -3.79
CA GLU A 307 -28.51 -20.71 -3.80
C GLU A 307 -27.95 -19.49 -4.54
N ASN A 308 -26.63 -19.26 -4.45
CA ASN A 308 -26.02 -18.02 -4.93
C ASN A 308 -25.12 -18.20 -6.16
N ARG A 309 -24.81 -19.44 -6.57
CA ARG A 309 -24.07 -19.71 -7.80
C ARG A 309 -25.05 -19.79 -8.97
N LEU A 310 -24.98 -18.80 -9.86
CA LEU A 310 -25.78 -18.76 -11.08
C LEU A 310 -24.83 -18.76 -12.29
N THR A 311 -24.58 -19.91 -12.91
CA THR A 311 -23.61 -20.04 -14.02
C THR A 311 -24.29 -20.41 -15.34
N GLY A 312 -23.51 -20.56 -16.41
CA GLY A 312 -24.05 -20.81 -17.76
C GLY A 312 -24.83 -19.62 -18.33
N ASP A 313 -25.91 -19.90 -19.06
CA ASP A 313 -26.74 -18.87 -19.71
C ASP A 313 -27.38 -17.90 -18.71
N ALA A 314 -27.91 -18.43 -17.60
CA ALA A 314 -28.56 -17.59 -16.58
C ALA A 314 -27.57 -16.62 -15.92
N GLY A 315 -26.33 -17.05 -15.69
CA GLY A 315 -25.25 -16.19 -15.22
C GLY A 315 -24.92 -15.07 -16.21
N ARG A 316 -24.80 -15.41 -17.50
CA ARG A 316 -24.58 -14.44 -18.58
C ARG A 316 -25.71 -13.41 -18.68
N GLU A 317 -26.96 -13.85 -18.60
CA GLU A 317 -28.13 -12.97 -18.61
C GLU A 317 -28.14 -12.03 -17.40
N ARG A 318 -27.80 -12.54 -16.20
CA ARG A 318 -27.69 -11.71 -14.99
C ARG A 318 -26.63 -10.63 -15.14
N ILE A 319 -25.45 -10.97 -15.64
CA ILE A 319 -24.35 -10.03 -15.89
C ILE A 319 -24.77 -8.96 -16.91
N ALA A 320 -25.40 -9.37 -18.02
CA ALA A 320 -25.89 -8.45 -19.03
C ALA A 320 -26.92 -7.48 -18.44
N HIS A 321 -27.86 -7.97 -17.62
CA HIS A 321 -28.84 -7.13 -16.93
C HIS A 321 -28.20 -6.12 -15.98
N ILE A 322 -27.20 -6.55 -15.20
CA ILE A 322 -26.44 -5.65 -14.32
C ILE A 322 -25.75 -4.55 -15.13
N ALA A 323 -25.10 -4.91 -16.25
CA ALA A 323 -24.41 -3.96 -17.11
C ALA A 323 -25.38 -2.93 -17.73
N GLU A 324 -26.53 -3.38 -18.25
CA GLU A 324 -27.52 -2.48 -18.83
C GLU A 324 -28.13 -1.53 -17.80
N ARG A 325 -28.40 -2.01 -16.58
CA ARG A 325 -28.85 -1.14 -15.47
C ARG A 325 -27.76 -0.13 -15.11
N ALA A 326 -26.51 -0.54 -14.95
CA ALA A 326 -25.40 0.35 -14.60
C ALA A 326 -25.23 1.47 -15.65
N LYS A 327 -25.30 1.14 -16.95
CA LYS A 327 -25.27 2.13 -18.04
C LYS A 327 -26.45 3.09 -17.98
N ALA A 328 -27.65 2.59 -17.69
CA ALA A 328 -28.84 3.43 -17.58
C ALA A 328 -28.72 4.42 -16.40
N GLU A 329 -28.19 3.96 -15.26
CA GLU A 329 -27.99 4.78 -14.06
C GLU A 329 -26.81 5.76 -14.17
N GLY A 330 -25.82 5.42 -15.00
CA GLY A 330 -24.64 6.22 -15.33
C GLY A 330 -24.84 7.25 -16.44
N ARG A 331 -26.02 7.27 -17.10
CA ARG A 331 -26.31 8.22 -18.18
C ARG A 331 -26.17 9.66 -17.70
N GLY A 332 -25.35 10.44 -18.41
CA GLY A 332 -25.06 11.84 -18.07
C GLY A 332 -24.05 12.03 -16.94
N LYS A 333 -23.41 10.96 -16.46
CA LYS A 333 -22.34 10.98 -15.46
C LYS A 333 -21.03 10.49 -16.08
N ASP A 334 -19.93 10.68 -15.36
CA ASP A 334 -18.61 10.18 -15.75
C ASP A 334 -18.51 8.66 -15.68
N TYR A 335 -19.24 8.04 -14.73
CA TYR A 335 -19.11 6.63 -14.38
C TYR A 335 -20.45 5.88 -14.34
N ASP A 336 -20.38 4.60 -14.71
CA ASP A 336 -21.51 3.66 -14.64
C ASP A 336 -21.47 2.81 -13.36
N CYS A 337 -20.26 2.47 -12.88
CA CYS A 337 -20.06 1.66 -11.68
C CYS A 337 -18.77 2.05 -10.95
N ILE A 338 -18.64 1.59 -9.70
CA ILE A 338 -17.41 1.66 -8.92
C ILE A 338 -16.94 0.24 -8.60
N ILE A 339 -15.63 0.00 -8.72
CA ILE A 339 -15.02 -1.31 -8.43
C ILE A 339 -13.91 -1.16 -7.39
N GLY A 340 -13.77 -2.13 -6.50
CA GLY A 340 -12.58 -2.24 -5.65
C GLY A 340 -11.41 -2.85 -6.42
N LEU A 341 -10.21 -2.26 -6.34
CA LEU A 341 -9.02 -2.75 -7.04
C LEU A 341 -7.83 -2.89 -6.08
N SER A 342 -7.43 -4.13 -5.79
CA SER A 342 -6.36 -4.45 -4.84
C SER A 342 -5.05 -4.89 -5.51
N GLY A 343 -5.08 -5.22 -6.81
CA GLY A 343 -3.97 -5.88 -7.50
C GLY A 343 -3.99 -7.42 -7.35
N GLY A 344 -4.98 -7.97 -6.65
CA GLY A 344 -5.23 -9.40 -6.57
C GLY A 344 -6.01 -9.95 -7.78
N VAL A 345 -6.03 -11.28 -7.93
CA VAL A 345 -6.65 -11.97 -9.07
C VAL A 345 -8.12 -11.57 -9.24
N ASP A 346 -8.92 -11.69 -8.18
CA ASP A 346 -10.37 -11.51 -8.21
C ASP A 346 -10.78 -10.08 -8.61
N SER A 347 -10.17 -9.06 -7.98
CA SER A 347 -10.44 -7.65 -8.31
C SER A 347 -9.94 -7.26 -9.70
N THR A 348 -8.80 -7.83 -10.12
CA THR A 348 -8.27 -7.64 -11.48
C THR A 348 -9.18 -8.25 -12.54
N TYR A 349 -9.71 -9.45 -12.28
CA TYR A 349 -10.65 -10.12 -13.19
C TYR A 349 -11.95 -9.33 -13.31
N VAL A 350 -12.47 -8.79 -12.20
CA VAL A 350 -13.61 -7.87 -12.23
C VAL A 350 -13.31 -6.64 -13.08
N ALA A 351 -12.14 -6.01 -12.93
CA ALA A 351 -11.75 -4.85 -13.73
C ALA A 351 -11.75 -5.14 -15.23
N MET A 352 -11.25 -6.31 -15.64
CA MET A 352 -11.31 -6.79 -17.02
C MET A 352 -12.74 -7.00 -17.49
N MET A 353 -13.57 -7.73 -16.71
CA MET A 353 -14.96 -8.01 -17.05
C MET A 353 -15.79 -6.74 -17.24
N VAL A 354 -15.70 -5.75 -16.34
CA VAL A 354 -16.50 -4.53 -16.45
C VAL A 354 -16.15 -3.72 -17.71
N LYS A 355 -14.89 -3.77 -18.14
CA LYS A 355 -14.45 -3.14 -19.39
C LYS A 355 -14.92 -3.90 -20.61
N GLU A 356 -14.86 -5.23 -20.60
CA GLU A 356 -15.42 -6.09 -21.66
C GLU A 356 -16.94 -5.89 -21.82
N LEU A 357 -17.65 -5.55 -20.74
CA LEU A 357 -19.08 -5.18 -20.75
C LEU A 357 -19.37 -3.76 -21.26
N GLY A 358 -18.33 -2.98 -21.57
CA GLY A 358 -18.42 -1.60 -22.04
C GLY A 358 -18.85 -0.59 -20.96
N LEU A 359 -18.62 -0.90 -19.68
CA LEU A 359 -18.87 0.04 -18.58
C LEU A 359 -17.71 1.03 -18.42
N ARG A 360 -18.02 2.20 -17.85
CA ARG A 360 -17.04 3.21 -17.42
C ARG A 360 -16.86 3.11 -15.90
N PRO A 361 -15.93 2.27 -15.40
CA PRO A 361 -15.72 2.11 -13.97
C PRO A 361 -14.86 3.24 -13.40
N LEU A 362 -15.18 3.64 -12.16
CA LEU A 362 -14.21 4.23 -11.24
C LEU A 362 -13.59 3.09 -10.41
N ALA A 363 -12.27 2.90 -10.46
CA ALA A 363 -11.57 1.99 -9.56
C ALA A 363 -11.24 2.69 -8.25
N LEU A 364 -11.48 2.02 -7.13
CA LEU A 364 -11.06 2.44 -5.80
C LEU A 364 -9.97 1.50 -5.28
N HIS A 365 -8.81 2.05 -4.95
CA HIS A 365 -7.75 1.36 -4.23
C HIS A 365 -7.64 1.90 -2.81
N LEU A 366 -7.42 1.02 -1.83
CA LEU A 366 -7.18 1.43 -0.45
C LEU A 366 -5.69 1.31 -0.14
N ASP A 367 -5.08 2.39 0.33
CA ASP A 367 -3.74 2.38 0.89
C ASP A 367 -3.83 2.53 2.41
N ASN A 368 -3.57 1.43 3.11
CA ASN A 368 -3.50 1.36 4.57
C ASN A 368 -2.04 1.27 5.08
N GLY A 369 -1.05 1.48 4.20
CA GLY A 369 0.37 1.39 4.50
C GLY A 369 0.97 -0.02 4.37
N TRP A 370 0.20 -1.05 4.04
CA TRP A 370 0.69 -2.46 3.98
C TRP A 370 0.84 -3.05 2.58
N ASN A 371 0.51 -2.27 1.54
CA ASN A 371 0.54 -2.75 0.15
C ASN A 371 1.95 -3.16 -0.30
N SER A 372 2.07 -4.36 -0.86
CA SER A 372 3.31 -4.82 -1.50
C SER A 372 3.61 -4.05 -2.79
N ASN A 373 4.88 -4.05 -3.22
CA ASN A 373 5.25 -3.45 -4.51
C ASN A 373 4.56 -4.16 -5.67
N THR A 374 4.47 -5.49 -5.65
CA THR A 374 3.78 -6.28 -6.68
C THR A 374 2.30 -5.91 -6.79
N ALA A 375 1.59 -5.76 -5.66
CA ALA A 375 0.19 -5.34 -5.67
C ALA A 375 0.02 -3.97 -6.32
N VAL A 376 0.86 -3.01 -5.93
CA VAL A 376 0.87 -1.67 -6.50
C VAL A 376 1.17 -1.69 -8.01
N LEU A 377 2.18 -2.44 -8.45
CA LEU A 377 2.54 -2.52 -9.87
C LEU A 377 1.43 -3.18 -10.70
N ASN A 378 0.78 -4.22 -10.18
CA ASN A 378 -0.40 -4.80 -10.80
C ASN A 378 -1.53 -3.76 -10.93
N VAL A 379 -1.89 -3.05 -9.86
CA VAL A 379 -2.90 -1.97 -9.90
C VAL A 379 -2.58 -0.95 -10.98
N LYS A 380 -1.33 -0.44 -10.99
CA LYS A 380 -0.87 0.53 -12.00
C LYS A 380 -1.04 -0.01 -13.42
N ARG A 381 -0.54 -1.22 -13.67
CA ARG A 381 -0.59 -1.87 -14.99
C ARG A 381 -2.02 -2.06 -15.47
N ILE A 382 -2.91 -2.53 -14.61
CA ILE A 382 -4.32 -2.79 -14.92
C ILE A 382 -5.03 -1.48 -15.29
N VAL A 383 -4.85 -0.43 -14.49
CA VAL A 383 -5.42 0.90 -14.71
C VAL A 383 -4.93 1.51 -16.02
N ASP A 384 -3.64 1.39 -16.30
CA ASP A 384 -3.02 1.92 -17.52
C ASP A 384 -3.49 1.17 -18.79
N ILE A 385 -3.51 -0.17 -18.77
CA ILE A 385 -3.90 -1.01 -19.92
C ILE A 385 -5.41 -0.93 -20.20
N LEU A 386 -6.23 -1.03 -19.16
CA LEU A 386 -7.69 -1.07 -19.29
C LEU A 386 -8.31 0.33 -19.45
N ASP A 387 -7.51 1.39 -19.32
CA ASP A 387 -7.97 2.77 -19.32
C ASP A 387 -9.14 2.97 -18.34
N ILE A 388 -8.81 2.79 -17.05
CA ILE A 388 -9.74 2.95 -15.94
C ILE A 388 -9.29 4.14 -15.10
N ASP A 389 -10.23 4.97 -14.65
CA ASP A 389 -9.90 6.00 -13.68
C ASP A 389 -9.67 5.37 -12.30
N LEU A 390 -8.58 5.74 -11.63
CA LEU A 390 -8.25 5.28 -10.29
C LEU A 390 -8.45 6.41 -9.27
N HIS A 391 -9.05 6.09 -8.14
CA HIS A 391 -8.99 6.85 -6.90
C HIS A 391 -8.31 6.00 -5.83
N THR A 392 -7.31 6.54 -5.16
CA THR A 392 -6.69 5.89 -4.00
C THR A 392 -7.14 6.56 -2.72
N TYR A 393 -7.80 5.83 -1.85
CA TYR A 393 -8.08 6.26 -0.49
C TYR A 393 -6.87 5.97 0.40
N VAL A 394 -6.10 7.00 0.74
CA VAL A 394 -4.93 6.88 1.62
C VAL A 394 -5.35 7.08 3.07
N ILE A 395 -5.34 6.01 3.86
CA ILE A 395 -5.58 6.08 5.31
C ILE A 395 -4.35 6.72 5.96
N ASN A 396 -4.60 7.61 6.93
CA ASN A 396 -3.56 8.15 7.78
C ASN A 396 -2.90 6.98 8.52
N TRP A 397 -1.61 6.78 8.27
CA TRP A 397 -0.86 5.66 8.82
C TRP A 397 -0.95 5.56 10.34
N GLU A 398 -0.93 6.69 11.05
CA GLU A 398 -0.98 6.71 12.50
C GLU A 398 -2.35 6.27 13.03
N ASP A 399 -3.44 6.58 12.31
CA ASP A 399 -4.78 6.09 12.64
C ASP A 399 -4.87 4.56 12.43
N MET A 400 -4.35 4.07 11.30
CA MET A 400 -4.30 2.63 11.02
C MET A 400 -3.46 1.87 12.06
N ARG A 401 -2.27 2.41 12.38
CA ARG A 401 -1.36 1.84 13.37
C ARG A 401 -2.02 1.75 14.75
N ASP A 402 -2.63 2.84 15.21
CA ASP A 402 -3.28 2.88 16.54
C ASP A 402 -4.47 1.91 16.61
N LEU A 403 -5.26 1.80 15.54
CA LEU A 403 -6.36 0.82 15.45
C LEU A 403 -5.85 -0.62 15.51
N GLN A 404 -4.86 -0.97 14.69
CA GLN A 404 -4.29 -2.33 14.69
C GLN A 404 -3.69 -2.65 16.06
N ARG A 405 -2.96 -1.71 16.68
CA ARG A 405 -2.44 -1.87 18.04
C ARG A 405 -3.57 -2.14 19.04
N ALA A 406 -4.64 -1.35 18.99
CA ALA A 406 -5.79 -1.51 19.88
C ALA A 406 -6.43 -2.91 19.74
N PHE A 407 -6.54 -3.43 18.52
CA PHE A 407 -7.10 -4.76 18.25
C PHE A 407 -6.18 -5.91 18.72
N PHE A 408 -4.85 -5.78 18.56
CA PHE A 408 -3.91 -6.74 19.12
C PHE A 408 -3.94 -6.73 20.65
N LYS A 409 -3.92 -5.54 21.28
CA LYS A 409 -4.06 -5.37 22.74
C LYS A 409 -5.38 -5.94 23.27
N ALA A 410 -6.44 -5.90 22.46
CA ALA A 410 -7.72 -6.52 22.75
C ALA A 410 -7.74 -8.05 22.64
N SER A 411 -6.66 -8.67 22.14
CA SER A 411 -6.52 -10.11 21.90
C SER A 411 -7.62 -10.70 21.01
N LEU A 412 -7.96 -10.00 19.91
CA LEU A 412 -9.05 -10.36 19.01
C LEU A 412 -8.61 -11.22 17.81
N PRO A 413 -9.42 -12.23 17.39
CA PRO A 413 -9.08 -13.13 16.30
C PRO A 413 -9.33 -12.57 14.89
N ASP A 414 -9.95 -11.40 14.72
CA ASP A 414 -10.13 -10.76 13.41
C ASP A 414 -9.64 -9.29 13.43
N VAL A 415 -8.33 -9.11 13.35
CA VAL A 415 -7.70 -7.78 13.26
C VAL A 415 -7.84 -7.21 11.84
N GLU A 416 -7.90 -8.06 10.81
CA GLU A 416 -8.11 -7.65 9.42
C GLU A 416 -9.48 -7.02 9.17
N LEU A 417 -10.44 -7.23 10.07
CA LEU A 417 -11.69 -6.49 10.16
C LEU A 417 -11.50 -4.99 9.87
N ILE A 418 -10.43 -4.38 10.39
CA ILE A 418 -10.14 -2.95 10.22
C ILE A 418 -9.96 -2.60 8.74
N THR A 419 -9.14 -3.38 8.01
CA THR A 419 -8.91 -3.15 6.57
C THR A 419 -10.17 -3.41 5.77
N ASP A 420 -10.84 -4.54 6.00
CA ASP A 420 -12.05 -4.92 5.27
C ASP A 420 -13.17 -3.88 5.45
N HIS A 421 -13.35 -3.42 6.69
CA HIS A 421 -14.30 -2.36 7.01
C HIS A 421 -13.95 -1.07 6.28
N ALA A 422 -12.67 -0.69 6.21
CA ALA A 422 -12.24 0.50 5.51
C ALA A 422 -12.46 0.43 3.99
N ILE A 423 -12.22 -0.74 3.37
CA ILE A 423 -12.51 -0.98 1.94
C ILE A 423 -13.99 -0.75 1.69
N VAL A 424 -14.85 -1.39 2.50
CA VAL A 424 -16.30 -1.28 2.36
C VAL A 424 -16.78 0.16 2.58
N ALA A 425 -16.37 0.80 3.68
CA ALA A 425 -16.78 2.15 4.03
C ALA A 425 -16.36 3.16 2.96
N SER A 426 -15.09 3.14 2.54
CA SER A 426 -14.57 4.07 1.52
C SER A 426 -15.24 3.85 0.16
N THR A 427 -15.53 2.61 -0.24
CA THR A 427 -16.23 2.31 -1.50
C THR A 427 -17.63 2.93 -1.54
N PHE A 428 -18.43 2.73 -0.49
CA PHE A 428 -19.80 3.27 -0.45
C PHE A 428 -19.81 4.80 -0.35
N GLN A 429 -18.90 5.38 0.42
CA GLN A 429 -18.72 6.83 0.52
C GLN A 429 -18.35 7.44 -0.84
N GLU A 430 -17.40 6.81 -1.56
CA GLU A 430 -16.97 7.31 -2.87
C GLU A 430 -18.05 7.14 -3.94
N ALA A 431 -18.77 6.01 -3.95
CA ALA A 431 -19.91 5.82 -4.84
C ALA A 431 -20.97 6.92 -4.61
N ALA A 432 -21.31 7.21 -3.35
CA ALA A 432 -22.28 8.25 -3.01
C ALA A 432 -21.83 9.65 -3.44
N LYS A 433 -20.54 9.97 -3.30
CA LYS A 433 -19.93 11.23 -3.70
C LYS A 433 -19.99 11.45 -5.22
N HIS A 434 -19.81 10.40 -6.00
CA HIS A 434 -19.89 10.45 -7.47
C HIS A 434 -21.30 10.14 -8.03
N GLY A 435 -22.29 9.89 -7.15
CA GLY A 435 -23.64 9.51 -7.55
C GLY A 435 -23.71 8.18 -8.30
N ILE A 436 -22.74 7.29 -8.08
CA ILE A 436 -22.66 5.95 -8.65
C ILE A 436 -23.54 5.01 -7.82
N LYS A 437 -24.40 4.24 -8.50
CA LYS A 437 -25.35 3.34 -7.85
C LYS A 437 -24.90 1.87 -7.86
N THR A 438 -24.14 1.45 -8.87
CA THR A 438 -23.63 0.08 -8.96
C THR A 438 -22.22 -0.02 -8.36
N VAL A 439 -22.10 -0.76 -7.26
CA VAL A 439 -20.83 -1.16 -6.63
C VAL A 439 -20.53 -2.61 -6.97
N ILE A 440 -19.32 -2.92 -7.43
CA ILE A 440 -18.92 -4.29 -7.79
C ILE A 440 -17.65 -4.66 -7.01
N PHE A 441 -17.70 -5.72 -6.21
CA PHE A 441 -16.51 -6.27 -5.53
C PHE A 441 -16.05 -7.57 -6.20
N GLY A 442 -14.73 -7.78 -6.18
CA GLY A 442 -14.09 -9.04 -6.54
C GLY A 442 -14.13 -10.04 -5.40
N VAL A 443 -15.34 -10.43 -5.00
CA VAL A 443 -15.57 -11.59 -4.10
C VAL A 443 -16.40 -12.61 -4.82
N ASN A 444 -16.33 -13.87 -4.42
CA ASN A 444 -17.09 -14.93 -5.05
C ASN A 444 -17.48 -16.03 -4.04
N VAL A 445 -18.67 -16.60 -4.20
CA VAL A 445 -19.18 -17.66 -3.29
C VAL A 445 -18.37 -18.96 -3.41
N THR A 446 -17.74 -19.19 -4.56
CA THR A 446 -16.96 -20.40 -4.86
C THR A 446 -15.75 -20.58 -3.93
N THR A 447 -15.03 -19.50 -3.61
CA THR A 447 -13.78 -19.56 -2.82
C THR A 447 -13.94 -19.08 -1.37
N GLU A 448 -15.10 -18.53 -1.00
CA GLU A 448 -15.33 -17.85 0.28
C GLU A 448 -16.59 -18.30 1.04
N SER A 449 -17.23 -19.40 0.63
CA SER A 449 -18.48 -19.87 1.24
C SER A 449 -18.35 -20.43 2.66
N ILE A 450 -17.14 -20.79 3.09
CA ILE A 450 -16.89 -21.47 4.38
C ILE A 450 -15.79 -20.73 5.16
N MET A 451 -16.19 -20.14 6.29
CA MET A 451 -15.28 -19.62 7.33
C MET A 451 -15.97 -19.73 8.69
N PRO A 452 -15.32 -20.25 9.76
CA PRO A 452 -15.89 -20.27 11.10
C PRO A 452 -16.25 -18.88 11.63
N GLU A 453 -17.41 -18.75 12.29
CA GLU A 453 -17.87 -17.46 12.85
C GLU A 453 -16.92 -16.96 13.95
N ALA A 454 -16.31 -17.85 14.74
CA ALA A 454 -15.37 -17.46 15.78
C ALA A 454 -14.07 -16.83 15.23
N TRP A 455 -13.75 -17.05 13.95
CA TRP A 455 -12.51 -16.58 13.33
C TRP A 455 -12.69 -15.23 12.62
N THR A 456 -13.90 -14.68 12.64
CA THR A 456 -14.24 -13.50 11.84
C THR A 456 -15.32 -12.65 12.51
N TYR A 457 -15.41 -11.36 12.19
CA TYR A 457 -16.47 -10.49 12.71
C TYR A 457 -17.21 -9.73 11.60
N SER A 458 -18.29 -9.02 11.91
CA SER A 458 -19.02 -8.23 10.91
C SER A 458 -18.24 -6.98 10.49
N LYS A 459 -18.02 -6.82 9.18
CA LYS A 459 -17.25 -5.73 8.52
C LYS A 459 -18.00 -4.40 8.42
N ARG A 460 -19.16 -4.31 9.07
CA ARG A 460 -20.12 -3.20 8.94
C ARG A 460 -20.51 -2.63 10.30
N ASP A 461 -19.65 -2.78 11.30
CA ASP A 461 -19.94 -2.43 12.70
C ASP A 461 -18.91 -1.44 13.21
N ALA A 462 -19.06 -0.17 12.81
CA ALA A 462 -18.19 0.89 13.29
C ALA A 462 -18.37 1.13 14.79
N ALA A 463 -19.53 0.81 15.38
CA ALA A 463 -19.71 0.82 16.83
C ALA A 463 -18.72 -0.12 17.54
N HIS A 464 -18.50 -1.33 17.00
CA HIS A 464 -17.48 -2.27 17.52
C HIS A 464 -16.06 -1.72 17.44
N ILE A 465 -15.66 -1.23 16.26
CA ILE A 465 -14.33 -0.65 16.05
C ILE A 465 -14.08 0.50 17.04
N ARG A 466 -15.05 1.41 17.19
CA ARG A 466 -14.96 2.53 18.14
C ARG A 466 -14.90 2.05 19.59
N ALA A 467 -15.56 0.94 19.94
CA ALA A 467 -15.55 0.43 21.30
C ALA A 467 -14.17 -0.15 21.68
N VAL A 468 -13.58 -0.96 20.81
CA VAL A 468 -12.22 -1.50 20.98
C VAL A 468 -11.22 -0.36 21.04
N HIS A 469 -11.28 0.56 20.07
CA HIS A 469 -10.37 1.71 19.99
C HIS A 469 -10.48 2.65 21.19
N ARG A 470 -11.67 2.90 21.72
CA ARG A 470 -11.84 3.71 22.95
C ARG A 470 -11.14 3.10 24.17
N LYS A 471 -11.04 1.77 24.23
CA LYS A 471 -10.44 1.07 25.37
C LYS A 471 -8.92 0.98 25.27
N PHE A 472 -8.38 0.81 24.07
CA PHE A 472 -6.94 0.51 23.88
C PHE A 472 -6.19 1.47 22.96
N GLY A 473 -6.89 2.35 22.25
CA GLY A 473 -6.31 3.35 21.36
C GLY A 473 -5.74 4.53 22.13
N GLU A 474 -4.69 5.13 21.56
CA GLU A 474 -3.88 6.16 22.20
C GLU A 474 -4.14 7.56 21.61
N ARG A 475 -4.84 7.63 20.46
CA ARG A 475 -5.12 8.90 19.76
C ARG A 475 -6.54 8.96 19.21
N LYS A 476 -6.97 10.15 18.80
CA LYS A 476 -8.23 10.33 18.07
C LYS A 476 -8.01 10.03 16.59
N LEU A 477 -8.90 9.23 16.00
CA LEU A 477 -8.91 8.97 14.56
C LEU A 477 -9.27 10.24 13.78
N THR A 478 -8.52 10.51 12.71
CA THR A 478 -8.62 11.73 11.90
C THR A 478 -9.23 11.48 10.52
N ASN A 479 -8.86 10.38 9.83
CA ASN A 479 -9.34 10.11 8.47
C ASN A 479 -9.81 8.66 8.22
N PHE A 480 -9.91 7.83 9.25
CA PHE A 480 -10.32 6.44 9.09
C PHE A 480 -11.81 6.35 8.69
N PRO A 481 -12.16 5.68 7.56
CA PRO A 481 -13.53 5.62 7.09
C PRO A 481 -14.34 4.64 7.93
N LEU A 482 -15.50 5.10 8.43
CA LEU A 482 -16.39 4.31 9.28
C LEU A 482 -17.79 4.22 8.67
N ILE A 483 -18.40 3.05 8.81
CA ILE A 483 -19.78 2.77 8.38
C ILE A 483 -20.47 1.87 9.40
N ASP A 484 -21.71 2.19 9.76
CA ASP A 484 -22.59 1.38 10.60
C ASP A 484 -23.73 0.77 9.75
N PRO A 485 -24.49 -0.21 10.26
CA PRO A 485 -25.57 -0.85 9.49
C PRO A 485 -26.68 0.12 9.04
N TRP A 486 -26.86 1.24 9.76
CA TRP A 486 -27.80 2.29 9.39
C TRP A 486 -27.34 3.10 8.18
N ASP A 487 -26.03 3.30 8.01
CA ASP A 487 -25.47 3.95 6.83
C ASP A 487 -25.71 3.11 5.58
N PHE A 488 -25.62 1.78 5.68
CA PHE A 488 -26.03 0.88 4.60
C PHE A 488 -27.50 1.05 4.22
N THR A 489 -28.38 1.14 5.22
CA THR A 489 -29.80 1.38 4.97
C THR A 489 -30.01 2.71 4.24
N TYR A 490 -29.25 3.75 4.61
CA TYR A 490 -29.24 5.04 3.91
C TYR A 490 -28.73 4.92 2.46
N TYR A 491 -27.59 4.26 2.25
CA TYR A 491 -27.02 4.08 0.91
C TYR A 491 -27.95 3.27 -0.01
N GLU A 492 -28.52 2.18 0.49
CA GLU A 492 -29.44 1.34 -0.29
C GLU A 492 -30.77 2.05 -0.56
N ARG A 493 -31.42 2.61 0.47
CA ARG A 493 -32.80 3.13 0.32
C ARG A 493 -32.87 4.57 -0.16
N VAL A 494 -31.89 5.40 0.19
CA VAL A 494 -31.90 6.84 -0.12
C VAL A 494 -31.00 7.15 -1.31
N LYS A 495 -29.79 6.58 -1.35
CA LYS A 495 -28.86 6.77 -2.48
C LYS A 495 -29.10 5.79 -3.64
N GLY A 496 -29.83 4.69 -3.40
CA GLY A 496 -30.07 3.66 -4.40
C GLY A 496 -28.83 2.86 -4.76
N ILE A 497 -27.82 2.85 -3.88
CA ILE A 497 -26.57 2.12 -4.09
C ILE A 497 -26.82 0.65 -3.83
N HIS A 498 -26.38 -0.20 -4.76
CA HIS A 498 -26.50 -1.64 -4.67
C HIS A 498 -25.16 -2.29 -5.00
N TYR A 499 -24.99 -3.49 -4.45
CA TYR A 499 -23.77 -4.26 -4.52
C TYR A 499 -23.97 -5.50 -5.39
N GLU A 500 -23.00 -5.79 -6.26
CA GLU A 500 -22.99 -6.96 -7.14
C GLU A 500 -21.65 -7.72 -7.08
N SER A 501 -21.71 -9.05 -7.21
CA SER A 501 -20.55 -9.95 -7.30
C SER A 501 -20.57 -10.66 -8.65
N LEU A 502 -19.92 -10.08 -9.66
CA LEU A 502 -19.94 -10.66 -11.01
C LEU A 502 -19.30 -12.05 -11.07
N LEU A 503 -18.31 -12.30 -10.22
CA LEU A 503 -17.61 -13.59 -10.15
C LEU A 503 -18.52 -14.74 -9.67
N SER A 504 -19.60 -14.42 -8.95
CA SER A 504 -20.60 -15.42 -8.54
C SER A 504 -21.54 -15.83 -9.70
N TYR A 505 -21.49 -15.11 -10.82
CA TYR A 505 -22.32 -15.34 -12.00
C TYR A 505 -21.58 -15.99 -13.18
N ILE A 506 -20.36 -16.46 -12.95
CA ILE A 506 -19.54 -17.20 -13.90
C ILE A 506 -18.97 -18.46 -13.26
N ASP A 507 -18.51 -19.41 -14.07
CA ASP A 507 -17.70 -20.54 -13.60
C ASP A 507 -16.27 -20.08 -13.32
N PHE A 508 -16.11 -19.23 -12.29
CA PHE A 508 -14.82 -18.66 -11.92
C PHE A 508 -13.86 -19.75 -11.45
N ASP A 509 -12.74 -19.90 -12.15
CA ASP A 509 -11.63 -20.76 -11.76
C ASP A 509 -10.38 -19.91 -11.62
N LYS A 510 -9.77 -19.93 -10.43
CA LYS A 510 -8.67 -19.03 -10.09
C LYS A 510 -7.41 -19.31 -10.92
N LYS A 511 -7.12 -20.58 -11.22
CA LYS A 511 -5.93 -20.95 -12.02
C LYS A 511 -6.07 -20.46 -13.46
N ARG A 512 -7.25 -20.65 -14.06
CA ARG A 512 -7.58 -20.12 -15.39
C ARG A 512 -7.57 -18.60 -15.43
N ALA A 513 -8.16 -17.95 -14.42
CA ALA A 513 -8.17 -16.49 -14.31
C ALA A 513 -6.75 -15.91 -14.27
N VAL A 514 -5.84 -16.47 -13.46
CA VAL A 514 -4.43 -16.02 -13.42
C VAL A 514 -3.79 -16.07 -14.80
N LYS A 515 -3.91 -17.21 -15.50
CA LYS A 515 -3.33 -17.38 -16.84
C LYS A 515 -3.87 -16.33 -17.84
N GLU A 516 -5.19 -16.13 -17.84
CA GLU A 516 -5.84 -15.15 -18.71
C GLU A 516 -5.37 -13.72 -18.40
N LEU A 517 -5.24 -13.37 -17.12
CA LEU A 517 -4.75 -12.05 -16.70
C LEU A 517 -3.26 -11.83 -17.05
N GLN A 518 -2.44 -12.87 -16.97
CA GLN A 518 -1.04 -12.82 -17.40
C GLN A 518 -0.95 -12.53 -18.91
N GLU A 519 -1.72 -13.26 -19.71
CA GLU A 519 -1.72 -13.12 -21.18
C GLU A 519 -2.28 -11.77 -21.64
N LYS A 520 -3.40 -11.32 -21.07
CA LYS A 520 -4.09 -10.10 -21.51
C LYS A 520 -3.52 -8.81 -20.91
N LEU A 521 -3.11 -8.85 -19.63
CA LEU A 521 -2.78 -7.65 -18.85
C LEU A 521 -1.36 -7.65 -18.31
N GLY A 522 -0.54 -8.68 -18.59
CA GLY A 522 0.78 -8.81 -17.99
C GLY A 522 0.73 -8.89 -16.47
N TYR A 523 -0.34 -9.45 -15.90
CA TYR A 523 -0.50 -9.63 -14.46
C TYR A 523 0.67 -10.41 -13.85
N GLU A 524 1.20 -9.98 -12.71
CA GLU A 524 2.21 -10.76 -11.97
C GLU A 524 1.57 -11.47 -10.79
N PRO A 525 1.55 -12.81 -10.77
CA PRO A 525 1.05 -13.55 -9.62
C PRO A 525 1.97 -13.34 -8.42
N TYR A 526 1.38 -13.30 -7.23
CA TYR A 526 2.16 -13.25 -6.01
C TYR A 526 2.92 -14.57 -5.83
N PRO A 527 4.18 -14.52 -5.35
CA PRO A 527 4.95 -15.73 -5.07
C PRO A 527 4.28 -16.66 -4.05
N ARG A 528 3.37 -16.13 -3.22
CA ARG A 528 2.66 -16.86 -2.17
C ARG A 528 1.21 -16.37 -2.04
N LYS A 529 0.37 -17.20 -1.42
CA LYS A 529 -0.99 -16.83 -1.01
C LYS A 529 -0.90 -15.64 -0.04
N HIS A 530 -1.78 -14.64 -0.19
CA HIS A 530 -1.78 -13.39 0.57
C HIS A 530 -0.55 -12.48 0.40
N GLY A 531 0.28 -12.73 -0.61
CA GLY A 531 1.47 -11.92 -0.92
C GLY A 531 1.17 -10.47 -1.32
N GLU A 532 -0.10 -10.09 -1.48
CA GLU A 532 -0.53 -8.70 -1.65
C GLU A 532 -0.17 -7.81 -0.44
N SER A 533 -0.16 -8.37 0.79
CA SER A 533 -0.07 -7.64 2.06
C SER A 533 0.78 -8.39 3.07
N ARG A 534 1.91 -7.78 3.48
CA ARG A 534 2.78 -8.36 4.52
C ARG A 534 2.07 -8.48 5.88
N PHE A 535 1.12 -7.61 6.15
CA PHE A 535 0.31 -7.67 7.37
C PHE A 535 -0.60 -8.89 7.38
N THR A 536 -1.31 -9.13 6.27
CA THR A 536 -2.21 -10.27 6.10
C THR A 536 -1.43 -11.58 6.26
N GLN A 537 -0.26 -11.65 5.65
CA GLN A 537 0.64 -12.79 5.81
C GLN A 537 1.00 -13.04 7.28
N PHE A 538 1.58 -12.05 7.97
CA PHE A 538 1.91 -12.15 9.39
C PHE A 538 0.71 -12.53 10.28
N PHE A 539 -0.45 -11.94 10.00
CA PHE A 539 -1.65 -12.17 10.77
C PHE A 539 -2.17 -13.60 10.61
N GLN A 540 -2.27 -14.09 9.38
CA GLN A 540 -2.86 -15.40 9.09
C GLN A 540 -1.88 -16.56 9.28
N GLU A 541 -0.58 -16.35 9.07
CA GLU A 541 0.44 -17.40 9.11
C GLU A 541 1.16 -17.48 10.48
N TYR A 542 1.07 -16.45 11.33
CA TYR A 542 1.71 -16.44 12.66
C TYR A 542 0.73 -16.10 13.79
N TYR A 543 0.12 -14.92 13.78
CA TYR A 543 -0.70 -14.48 14.92
C TYR A 543 -1.87 -15.43 15.21
N LEU A 544 -2.64 -15.80 14.19
CA LEU A 544 -3.79 -16.69 14.33
C LEU A 544 -3.42 -18.13 14.72
N PRO A 545 -2.47 -18.81 14.06
CA PRO A 545 -2.05 -20.15 14.45
C PRO A 545 -1.48 -20.21 15.87
N GLU A 546 -0.58 -19.28 16.23
CA GLU A 546 0.13 -19.34 17.50
C GLU A 546 -0.77 -18.96 18.69
N LYS A 547 -1.61 -17.92 18.55
CA LYS A 547 -2.44 -17.45 19.65
C LYS A 547 -3.77 -18.18 19.78
N PHE A 548 -4.38 -18.58 18.66
CA PHE A 548 -5.72 -19.16 18.64
C PHE A 548 -5.77 -20.60 18.10
N GLY A 549 -4.70 -21.10 17.48
CA GLY A 549 -4.72 -22.39 16.78
C GLY A 549 -5.53 -22.36 15.48
N PHE A 550 -5.80 -21.16 14.93
CA PHE A 550 -6.65 -20.98 13.75
C PHE A 550 -5.81 -21.01 12.47
N ASP A 551 -6.10 -21.96 11.59
CA ASP A 551 -5.53 -22.04 10.24
C ASP A 551 -6.61 -21.75 9.20
N LYS A 552 -6.62 -20.52 8.67
CA LYS A 552 -7.60 -20.06 7.68
C LYS A 552 -7.59 -20.89 6.39
N ARG A 553 -6.51 -21.62 6.08
CA ARG A 553 -6.48 -22.53 4.92
C ARG A 553 -7.60 -23.56 4.99
N LYS A 554 -7.98 -24.02 6.18
CA LYS A 554 -9.08 -25.00 6.35
C LYS A 554 -10.42 -24.50 5.83
N GLY A 555 -10.78 -23.24 6.12
CA GLY A 555 -12.00 -22.62 5.60
C GLY A 555 -11.96 -22.45 4.07
N HIS A 556 -10.85 -21.93 3.56
CA HIS A 556 -10.66 -21.73 2.13
C HIS A 556 -10.65 -23.05 1.33
N PHE A 557 -9.88 -24.05 1.74
CA PHE A 557 -9.86 -25.36 1.08
C PHE A 557 -11.20 -26.07 1.20
N SER A 558 -11.89 -25.96 2.33
CA SER A 558 -13.25 -26.48 2.46
C SER A 558 -14.22 -25.82 1.48
N SER A 559 -14.11 -24.51 1.23
CA SER A 559 -14.88 -23.81 0.20
C SER A 559 -14.61 -24.38 -1.20
N LEU A 560 -13.34 -24.63 -1.53
CA LEU A 560 -12.95 -25.23 -2.81
C LEU A 560 -13.45 -26.67 -2.97
N ILE A 561 -13.40 -27.48 -1.91
CA ILE A 561 -13.92 -28.86 -1.91
C ILE A 561 -15.42 -28.87 -2.16
N VAL A 562 -16.21 -28.05 -1.44
CA VAL A 562 -17.68 -28.01 -1.67
C VAL A 562 -18.04 -27.46 -3.05
N ALA A 563 -17.16 -26.69 -3.67
CA ALA A 563 -17.32 -26.19 -5.02
C ALA A 563 -16.84 -27.15 -6.13
N GLY A 564 -16.20 -28.27 -5.77
CA GLY A 564 -15.63 -29.24 -6.71
C GLY A 564 -14.37 -28.74 -7.43
N GLN A 565 -13.63 -27.81 -6.82
CA GLN A 565 -12.39 -27.23 -7.39
C GLN A 565 -11.11 -27.77 -6.74
N MET A 566 -11.23 -28.57 -5.68
CA MET A 566 -10.11 -29.17 -4.96
C MET A 566 -10.56 -30.51 -4.37
N GLU A 567 -9.71 -31.52 -4.49
CA GLU A 567 -9.96 -32.80 -3.83
C GLU A 567 -9.60 -32.71 -2.34
N ARG A 568 -10.31 -33.47 -1.50
CA ARG A 568 -10.07 -33.46 -0.04
C ARG A 568 -8.64 -33.90 0.30
N ASP A 569 -8.12 -34.90 -0.39
CA ASP A 569 -6.76 -35.41 -0.15
C ASP A 569 -5.68 -34.41 -0.58
N GLU A 570 -5.92 -33.66 -1.66
CA GLU A 570 -5.07 -32.53 -2.07
C GLU A 570 -5.06 -31.47 -0.96
N ALA A 571 -6.21 -31.12 -0.40
CA ALA A 571 -6.31 -30.15 0.69
C ALA A 571 -5.58 -30.59 1.96
N LEU A 572 -5.65 -31.87 2.32
CA LEU A 572 -4.91 -32.43 3.45
C LEU A 572 -3.39 -32.33 3.23
N SER A 573 -2.91 -32.71 2.05
CA SER A 573 -1.49 -32.60 1.70
C SER A 573 -0.99 -31.15 1.72
N GLU A 574 -1.81 -30.18 1.28
CA GLU A 574 -1.46 -28.76 1.40
C GLU A 574 -1.46 -28.24 2.84
N LEU A 575 -2.29 -28.80 3.73
CA LEU A 575 -2.32 -28.44 5.15
C LEU A 575 -1.12 -28.98 5.94
N GLU A 576 -0.54 -30.10 5.51
CA GLU A 576 0.70 -30.65 6.09
C GLU A 576 1.91 -29.75 5.84
N LYS A 577 1.87 -28.92 4.80
CA LYS A 577 2.94 -27.95 4.54
C LYS A 577 2.93 -26.87 5.64
N PRO A 578 4.11 -26.46 6.14
CA PRO A 578 4.18 -25.42 7.14
C PRO A 578 3.68 -24.09 6.59
N LEU A 579 3.08 -23.26 7.46
CA LEU A 579 2.60 -21.93 7.07
C LEU A 579 3.75 -21.01 6.68
N TYR A 580 4.87 -21.10 7.41
CA TYR A 580 6.13 -20.47 7.04
C TYR A 580 7.10 -21.50 6.45
N PRO A 581 7.80 -21.19 5.35
CA PRO A 581 8.79 -22.10 4.76
C PRO A 581 10.05 -22.23 5.63
N ASP A 582 10.40 -21.20 6.40
CA ASP A 582 11.55 -21.20 7.30
C ASP A 582 11.35 -20.23 8.47
N LEU A 583 11.97 -20.55 9.61
CA LEU A 583 11.82 -19.80 10.87
C LEU A 583 12.51 -18.43 10.84
N LEU A 584 13.59 -18.28 10.08
CA LEU A 584 14.29 -17.00 9.96
C LEU A 584 13.36 -15.97 9.30
N ARG A 585 12.65 -16.38 8.25
CA ARG A 585 11.71 -15.51 7.56
C ARG A 585 10.52 -15.15 8.44
N GLN A 586 9.99 -16.11 9.19
CA GLN A 586 8.95 -15.84 10.17
C GLN A 586 9.39 -14.76 11.16
N GLN A 587 10.59 -14.91 11.73
CA GLN A 587 11.17 -13.94 12.67
C GLN A 587 11.33 -12.55 12.04
N GLN A 588 11.80 -12.47 10.78
CA GLN A 588 11.91 -11.20 10.05
C GLN A 588 10.56 -10.51 9.84
N ASP A 589 9.51 -11.26 9.50
CA ASP A 589 8.18 -10.70 9.30
C ASP A 589 7.55 -10.26 10.64
N ILE A 590 7.78 -11.01 11.73
CA ILE A 590 7.38 -10.61 13.08
C ILE A 590 8.05 -9.31 13.51
N GLU A 591 9.39 -9.24 13.41
CA GLU A 591 10.15 -8.06 13.81
C GLU A 591 9.75 -6.83 13.00
N TYR A 592 9.53 -7.02 11.69
CA TYR A 592 9.08 -5.95 10.82
C TYR A 592 7.69 -5.43 11.22
N VAL A 593 6.70 -6.31 11.40
CA VAL A 593 5.34 -5.90 11.76
C VAL A 593 5.31 -5.27 13.14
N CYS A 594 5.98 -5.87 14.13
CA CYS A 594 6.05 -5.32 15.48
C CYS A 594 6.70 -3.93 15.50
N ARG A 595 7.84 -3.76 14.82
CA ARG A 595 8.53 -2.46 14.71
C ARG A 595 7.64 -1.43 14.05
N LYS A 596 7.01 -1.77 12.92
CA LYS A 596 6.15 -0.86 12.17
C LYS A 596 4.90 -0.48 12.98
N LEU A 597 4.34 -1.41 13.74
CA LEU A 597 3.27 -1.14 14.70
C LEU A 597 3.74 -0.45 16.00
N GLY A 598 5.04 -0.25 16.19
CA GLY A 598 5.61 0.38 17.37
C GLY A 598 5.49 -0.46 18.64
N PHE A 599 5.46 -1.80 18.53
CA PHE A 599 5.52 -2.69 19.68
C PHE A 599 6.98 -2.94 20.08
N SER A 600 7.26 -2.82 21.37
CA SER A 600 8.46 -3.43 21.95
C SER A 600 8.36 -4.96 21.95
N ALA A 601 9.49 -5.65 22.03
CA ALA A 601 9.52 -7.11 22.13
C ALA A 601 8.74 -7.62 23.37
N GLN A 602 8.80 -6.88 24.49
CA GLN A 602 8.05 -7.22 25.70
C GLN A 602 6.54 -7.04 25.50
N GLU A 603 6.09 -5.90 24.97
CA GLU A 603 4.66 -5.68 24.70
C GLU A 603 4.10 -6.74 23.76
N TRP A 604 4.85 -7.11 22.72
CA TRP A 604 4.40 -8.15 21.79
C TRP A 604 4.30 -9.52 22.47
N SER A 605 5.30 -9.87 23.30
CA SER A 605 5.27 -11.09 24.11
C SER A 605 4.05 -11.12 25.05
N ASP A 606 3.76 -10.00 25.71
CA ASP A 606 2.61 -9.88 26.61
C ASP A 606 1.28 -10.05 25.84
N ILE A 607 1.18 -9.48 24.63
CA ILE A 607 0.02 -9.65 23.75
C ILE A 607 -0.15 -11.11 23.35
N MET A 608 0.92 -11.81 22.97
CA MET A 608 0.84 -13.22 22.57
C MET A 608 0.45 -14.12 23.75
N ASN A 609 0.96 -13.85 24.94
CA ASN A 609 0.69 -14.62 26.16
C ASN A 609 -0.65 -14.26 26.85
N ALA A 610 -1.26 -13.12 26.50
CA ALA A 610 -2.56 -12.74 27.05
C ALA A 610 -3.67 -13.74 26.65
N PRO A 611 -4.70 -13.94 27.50
CA PRO A 611 -5.83 -14.79 27.14
C PRO A 611 -6.50 -14.35 25.83
N ALA A 612 -6.87 -15.31 24.98
CA ALA A 612 -7.65 -15.05 23.79
C ALA A 612 -9.01 -14.44 24.16
N ALA A 613 -9.42 -13.41 23.42
CA ALA A 613 -10.73 -12.77 23.58
C ALA A 613 -11.62 -13.05 22.36
N SER A 614 -12.92 -12.82 22.52
CA SER A 614 -13.91 -12.83 21.43
C SER A 614 -14.28 -11.41 21.03
N HIS A 615 -14.67 -11.23 19.77
CA HIS A 615 -15.30 -9.97 19.35
C HIS A 615 -16.59 -9.69 20.12
N ASP A 616 -17.31 -10.74 20.55
CA ASP A 616 -18.53 -10.61 21.34
C ASP A 616 -18.27 -10.04 22.77
N ASP A 617 -17.01 -10.00 23.23
CA ASP A 617 -16.62 -9.40 24.51
C ASP A 617 -16.61 -7.86 24.49
N TYR A 618 -16.73 -7.27 23.30
CA TYR A 618 -16.73 -5.83 23.10
C TYR A 618 -18.08 -5.32 22.59
N PRO A 619 -18.53 -4.13 23.01
CA PRO A 619 -19.78 -3.57 22.53
C PRO A 619 -19.75 -3.27 21.03
N GLY A 620 -20.77 -3.69 20.30
CA GLY A 620 -20.99 -3.45 18.88
C GLY A 620 -22.48 -3.49 18.57
N PHE A 621 -22.85 -3.15 17.34
CA PHE A 621 -24.24 -3.24 16.91
C PHE A 621 -24.75 -4.68 16.99
N TYR A 622 -23.98 -5.64 16.48
CA TYR A 622 -24.40 -7.03 16.45
C TYR A 622 -24.34 -7.71 17.81
N THR A 623 -23.39 -7.36 18.68
CA THR A 623 -23.32 -7.89 20.04
C THR A 623 -24.51 -7.42 20.88
N ARG A 624 -24.92 -6.15 20.76
CA ARG A 624 -26.15 -5.64 21.38
C ARG A 624 -27.40 -6.34 20.86
N LEU A 625 -27.48 -6.60 19.55
CA LEU A 625 -28.59 -7.37 18.97
C LEU A 625 -28.66 -8.80 19.50
N LYS A 626 -27.51 -9.48 19.63
CA LYS A 626 -27.42 -10.83 20.22
C LYS A 626 -27.92 -10.82 21.67
N GLN A 627 -27.49 -9.86 22.49
CA GLN A 627 -27.93 -9.69 23.88
C GLN A 627 -29.43 -9.40 24.00
N LEU A 628 -30.00 -8.56 23.14
CA LEU A 628 -31.45 -8.30 23.13
C LEU A 628 -32.26 -9.53 22.75
N ARG A 629 -31.76 -10.35 21.81
CA ARG A 629 -32.41 -11.61 21.40
C ARG A 629 -32.35 -12.68 22.48
N SER A 630 -31.25 -12.79 23.22
CA SER A 630 -31.14 -13.73 24.34
C SER A 630 -32.06 -13.34 25.49
N LEU A 631 -32.13 -12.05 25.85
CA LEU A 631 -33.06 -11.51 26.84
C LEU A 631 -34.53 -11.75 26.47
N ARG A 632 -34.87 -11.64 25.18
CA ARG A 632 -36.23 -11.91 24.67
C ARG A 632 -36.58 -13.41 24.68
N ARG A 633 -35.59 -14.30 24.60
CA ARG A 633 -35.77 -15.76 24.75
C ARG A 633 -35.86 -16.20 26.22
N SER A 634 -35.33 -15.41 27.16
CA SER A 634 -35.34 -15.73 28.60
C SER A 634 -36.54 -15.15 29.36
N LEU A 635 -37.39 -14.35 28.72
CA LEU A 635 -38.66 -13.89 29.31
C LEU A 635 -39.73 -14.96 29.09
N PRO A 636 -40.31 -15.56 30.16
CA PRO A 636 -41.50 -16.38 30.01
C PRO A 636 -42.66 -15.47 29.58
N PHE A 637 -43.32 -15.81 28.48
CA PHE A 637 -44.59 -15.18 28.09
C PHE A 637 -45.70 -15.56 29.08
#